data_AF-G7E234-F1
#
_entry.id   AF-G7E234-F1
#
_cell.length_a   1.000
_cell.length_b   1.000
_cell.length_c   1.000
_cell.angle_alpha   90.00
_cell.angle_beta   90.00
_cell.angle_gamma   90.00
#
_symmetry.space_group_name_H-M   'P 1'
#
loop_
_entity.id
_entity.type
_entity.pdbx_description
1 polymer ?
#
loop_
_entity_poly.entity_id
_entity_poly.type
_entity_poly.pdbx_seq_one_letter_code
_entity_poly.pdbx_strand_id
1 'polypeptide(L)'
;MSANDGGTVRLRPYFSTPSGAAPPKAPPGQDKFGEMLKRRQQQDGLLRELTRRAEKPPWNPSFSTAFRLIILIRVAAAMYTSVTMDCDEVFNYWEPLHFMLYGYGFQTWEYSPLYAIRSWFYLALHAWPGWLVSSIHTHDKRPVFFALRIMLGFVSSAAEARFYRAIVESVNVRVGRYTLILMIFSAGMWNAATTFLPSTFAMYASMLAYSFAMSPVSSSFQRTVLATVCFAAGAIVGWPFSIVLAVPFVFEELVLSGAQTVKPGQAAIWARDRFARLFAAGLVASLVLLVAIAFDSFWYEKLVVAPLNIVTYNILATSPESGPQIYGVEPWYFYLFNLALNFNLALPLSLVSLPVLAFSRLFDSKRISSGLSHKDRTSNAVLVAVRLAPWYIWLGLLSSQPHKEERFMFPAYPLLCFNAAVTLYCIRGWIEKVYTGYTKSAFKASQTKIFARFTMAILTLATLLSASRILAVQRYYHAPMDVAFHFSTIELPTLALKRFPELYPQVLSDRSKDYATAIASAEEFVDLAPLRSLNISICYGKEWYRFTGHHTIPNEVSANFIASDFHGQLPKKFESAIQTGWQGRQSVASKIPTGFNAVNREETEGRFVSIETCSYLVDLDYLHRPAPDASSLEKRYAIDPAWERVICFDFLDSQLTPQLSRALWLPIPHYRRQVVYGDYCLLRNSALL
;
A
#
# COMPACT_ATOMS: atom_id res chain seq x y z
N MET A 1 65.70 -31.77 27.71
CA MET A 1 64.50 -30.96 27.47
C MET A 1 64.33 -30.84 25.96
N SER A 2 63.21 -31.30 25.43
CA SER A 2 62.88 -31.49 24.00
C SER A 2 61.50 -30.88 23.72
N ALA A 3 61.01 -30.73 22.49
CA ALA A 3 61.63 -30.45 21.19
C ALA A 3 60.50 -30.10 20.20
N ASN A 4 60.84 -29.31 19.18
CA ASN A 4 60.29 -29.27 17.82
C ASN A 4 58.80 -28.97 17.49
N ASP A 5 58.71 -28.06 16.50
CA ASP A 5 57.87 -28.06 15.29
C ASP A 5 56.38 -27.67 15.31
N GLY A 6 56.10 -26.69 14.45
CA GLY A 6 54.75 -26.35 13.99
C GLY A 6 54.45 -26.92 12.60
N GLY A 7 53.20 -26.82 12.15
CA GLY A 7 52.78 -27.32 10.84
C GLY A 7 51.43 -26.76 10.38
N THR A 8 51.42 -26.18 9.18
CA THR A 8 50.24 -25.62 8.49
C THR A 8 49.25 -26.68 8.01
N VAL A 9 47.93 -26.38 8.01
CA VAL A 9 46.88 -27.33 7.59
C VAL A 9 46.20 -26.96 6.26
N ARG A 10 46.47 -27.78 5.22
CA ARG A 10 45.82 -27.90 3.88
C ARG A 10 46.15 -29.30 3.30
N LEU A 11 45.38 -29.98 2.43
CA LEU A 11 44.03 -29.77 1.86
C LEU A 11 43.47 -31.10 1.27
N ARG A 12 42.32 -31.61 1.76
CA ARG A 12 41.43 -32.62 1.09
C ARG A 12 42.05 -34.03 0.81
N PRO A 13 41.38 -34.96 0.07
CA PRO A 13 40.12 -35.64 0.46
C PRO A 13 40.15 -37.18 0.24
N TYR A 14 39.55 -37.98 1.12
CA TYR A 14 39.27 -39.40 0.83
C TYR A 14 38.00 -39.89 1.52
N PHE A 15 37.09 -40.50 0.77
CA PHE A 15 36.33 -41.70 1.17
C PHE A 15 35.85 -42.43 -0.08
N SER A 16 36.67 -43.38 -0.51
CA SER A 16 36.32 -44.45 -1.44
C SER A 16 35.43 -45.49 -0.75
N THR A 17 34.41 -45.98 -1.45
CA THR A 17 33.62 -47.15 -1.02
C THR A 17 34.37 -48.46 -1.31
N PRO A 18 34.54 -49.37 -0.33
CA PRO A 18 34.78 -50.77 -0.60
C PRO A 18 33.44 -51.52 -0.78
N SER A 19 33.38 -52.37 -1.79
CA SER A 19 32.29 -53.32 -2.01
C SER A 19 32.43 -54.57 -1.12
N GLY A 20 31.32 -55.17 -0.71
CA GLY A 20 31.28 -56.59 -0.35
C GLY A 20 31.21 -56.94 1.15
N ALA A 21 30.08 -56.66 1.80
CA ALA A 21 29.60 -57.42 2.96
C ALA A 21 28.08 -57.25 3.09
N ALA A 22 27.35 -58.33 3.39
CA ALA A 22 25.92 -58.23 3.70
C ALA A 22 25.74 -57.59 5.09
N PRO A 23 24.86 -56.58 5.25
CA PRO A 23 24.67 -55.94 6.56
C PRO A 23 23.92 -56.88 7.51
N PRO A 24 24.33 -56.96 8.80
CA PRO A 24 23.59 -57.72 9.80
C PRO A 24 22.22 -57.08 10.05
N LYS A 25 21.21 -57.91 10.36
CA LYS A 25 19.86 -57.43 10.71
C LYS A 25 19.91 -56.61 12.00
N ALA A 26 19.61 -55.32 11.91
CA ALA A 26 19.52 -54.45 13.08
C ALA A 26 18.24 -54.71 13.92
N PRO A 27 18.29 -54.57 15.26
CA PRO A 27 17.14 -54.80 16.14
C PRO A 27 16.08 -53.68 16.03
N PRO A 28 14.82 -53.94 16.47
CA PRO A 28 13.71 -53.01 16.28
C PRO A 28 13.75 -51.83 17.26
N GLY A 29 14.37 -50.72 16.86
CA GLY A 29 14.39 -49.50 17.66
C GLY A 29 14.84 -48.26 16.88
N GLN A 30 13.92 -47.29 16.71
CA GLN A 30 14.17 -45.95 16.16
C GLN A 30 14.85 -45.91 14.77
N ASP A 31 14.06 -46.17 13.72
CA ASP A 31 14.39 -45.74 12.36
C ASP A 31 14.35 -44.20 12.27
N LYS A 32 15.41 -43.54 12.76
CA LYS A 32 15.57 -42.07 12.71
C LYS A 32 15.56 -41.54 11.28
N PHE A 33 15.95 -42.36 10.30
CA PHE A 33 15.91 -42.01 8.89
C PHE A 33 14.47 -42.06 8.35
N GLY A 34 13.70 -43.08 8.72
CA GLY A 34 12.26 -43.19 8.49
C GLY A 34 11.45 -42.11 9.21
N GLU A 35 11.83 -41.69 10.43
CA GLU A 35 11.24 -40.52 11.09
C GLU A 35 11.59 -39.22 10.37
N MET A 36 12.83 -39.05 9.91
CA MET A 36 13.25 -37.89 9.13
C MET A 36 12.54 -37.85 7.77
N LEU A 37 12.30 -39.01 7.15
CA LEU A 37 11.48 -39.17 5.94
C LEU A 37 9.99 -38.92 6.20
N LYS A 38 9.44 -39.36 7.34
CA LYS A 38 8.07 -39.04 7.77
C LYS A 38 7.91 -37.55 8.03
N ARG A 39 8.85 -36.90 8.73
CA ARG A 39 8.88 -35.44 8.92
C ARG A 39 9.03 -34.70 7.58
N ARG A 40 9.80 -35.23 6.62
CA ARG A 40 9.88 -34.69 5.25
C ARG A 40 8.59 -34.91 4.44
N GLN A 41 7.88 -36.03 4.61
CA GLN A 41 6.57 -36.29 4.01
C GLN A 41 5.44 -35.46 4.66
N GLN A 42 5.57 -35.09 5.93
CA GLN A 42 4.70 -34.15 6.63
C GLN A 42 4.94 -32.68 6.19
N GLN A 43 6.04 -32.38 5.51
CA GLN A 43 6.34 -31.06 4.91
C GLN A 43 5.88 -30.94 3.44
N ASP A 44 4.94 -31.79 3.01
CA ASP A 44 4.20 -31.59 1.78
C ASP A 44 2.98 -30.70 2.06
N GLY A 45 3.11 -29.41 1.75
CA GLY A 45 1.99 -28.46 1.75
C GLY A 45 0.91 -28.83 0.71
N LEU A 46 -0.10 -27.97 0.56
CA LEU A 46 -1.24 -28.21 -0.34
C LEU A 46 -0.81 -28.57 -1.78
N LEU A 47 0.31 -28.03 -2.27
CA LEU A 47 0.91 -28.37 -3.56
C LEU A 47 2.24 -29.13 -3.36
N ARG A 48 2.29 -30.35 -3.89
CA ARG A 48 3.45 -31.26 -3.75
C ARG A 48 4.48 -31.05 -4.85
N GLU A 49 5.74 -31.38 -4.60
CA GLU A 49 6.79 -31.31 -5.62
C GLU A 49 7.39 -32.69 -5.92
N LEU A 50 7.33 -33.10 -7.18
CA LEU A 50 7.63 -34.47 -7.60
C LEU A 50 9.14 -34.73 -7.72
N THR A 51 9.94 -33.76 -8.18
CA THR A 51 11.41 -33.85 -8.29
C THR A 51 12.17 -33.61 -6.98
N ARG A 52 11.49 -33.19 -5.90
CA ARG A 52 12.10 -32.82 -4.60
C ARG A 52 12.92 -33.94 -3.93
N ARG A 53 12.76 -35.20 -4.37
CA ARG A 53 13.58 -36.34 -3.92
C ARG A 53 15.02 -36.30 -4.46
N ALA A 54 15.30 -35.55 -5.52
CA ALA A 54 16.62 -35.44 -6.15
C ALA A 54 17.18 -33.99 -6.17
N GLU A 55 16.33 -32.96 -6.11
CA GLU A 55 16.78 -31.56 -6.03
C GLU A 55 17.21 -31.15 -4.61
N LYS A 56 18.22 -30.26 -4.52
CA LYS A 56 18.47 -29.49 -3.28
C LYS A 56 17.26 -28.58 -2.98
N PRO A 57 16.87 -28.41 -1.70
CA PRO A 57 15.74 -27.55 -1.37
C PRO A 57 15.98 -26.10 -1.86
N PRO A 58 14.98 -25.43 -2.43
CA PRO A 58 15.12 -24.04 -2.84
C PRO A 58 15.40 -23.14 -1.64
N TRP A 59 16.21 -22.09 -1.85
CA TRP A 59 16.44 -21.07 -0.82
C TRP A 59 15.12 -20.47 -0.35
N ASN A 60 14.95 -20.47 0.97
CA ASN A 60 13.72 -20.11 1.67
C ASN A 60 14.07 -19.07 2.76
N PRO A 61 13.90 -17.77 2.49
CA PRO A 61 14.02 -16.71 3.49
C PRO A 61 13.34 -17.07 4.82
N SER A 62 14.05 -16.87 5.93
CA SER A 62 13.43 -16.86 7.26
C SER A 62 12.49 -15.65 7.40
N PHE A 63 11.59 -15.64 8.39
CA PHE A 63 10.75 -14.47 8.66
C PHE A 63 11.58 -13.18 8.82
N SER A 64 12.67 -13.24 9.60
CA SER A 64 13.58 -12.09 9.79
C SER A 64 14.28 -11.68 8.49
N THR A 65 14.69 -12.65 7.66
CA THR A 65 15.31 -12.36 6.35
C THR A 65 14.32 -11.71 5.39
N ALA A 66 13.09 -12.24 5.29
CA ALA A 66 12.05 -11.69 4.45
C ALA A 66 11.69 -10.27 4.89
N PHE A 67 11.46 -10.06 6.20
CA PHE A 67 11.20 -8.75 6.79
C PHE A 67 12.29 -7.73 6.45
N ARG A 68 13.58 -8.08 6.65
CA ARG A 68 14.72 -7.21 6.32
C ARG A 68 14.82 -6.86 4.83
N LEU A 69 14.41 -7.75 3.94
CA LEU A 69 14.39 -7.47 2.49
C LEU A 69 13.22 -6.56 2.10
N ILE A 70 12.03 -6.78 2.68
CA ILE A 70 10.84 -5.98 2.39
C ILE A 70 11.00 -4.56 2.96
N ILE A 71 11.43 -4.41 4.22
CA ILE A 71 11.50 -3.11 4.90
C ILE A 71 12.44 -2.13 4.21
N LEU A 72 13.58 -2.57 3.67
CA LEU A 72 14.48 -1.69 2.90
C LEU A 72 13.76 -1.04 1.70
N ILE A 73 12.88 -1.80 1.05
CA ILE A 73 12.15 -1.35 -0.14
C ILE A 73 10.89 -0.57 0.24
N ARG A 74 10.23 -0.90 1.37
CA ARG A 74 9.09 -0.11 1.89
C ARG A 74 9.51 1.22 2.52
N VAL A 75 10.68 1.30 3.14
CA VAL A 75 11.25 2.58 3.60
C VAL A 75 11.66 3.43 2.40
N ALA A 76 12.22 2.85 1.33
CA ALA A 76 12.46 3.59 0.09
C ALA A 76 11.13 4.12 -0.51
N ALA A 77 10.07 3.31 -0.54
CA ALA A 77 8.74 3.77 -0.96
C ALA A 77 8.20 4.91 -0.07
N ALA A 78 8.39 4.84 1.25
CA ALA A 78 7.94 5.87 2.18
C ALA A 78 8.57 7.24 1.90
N MET A 79 9.84 7.25 1.47
CA MET A 79 10.59 8.47 1.14
C MET A 79 10.32 9.00 -0.28
N TYR A 80 10.11 8.11 -1.27
CA TYR A 80 10.12 8.49 -2.70
C TYR A 80 8.76 8.39 -3.41
N THR A 81 7.74 7.79 -2.80
CA THR A 81 6.37 7.82 -3.36
C THR A 81 5.75 9.19 -3.09
N SER A 82 5.37 9.89 -4.16
CA SER A 82 4.61 11.15 -4.11
C SER A 82 3.25 10.94 -3.44
N VAL A 83 2.90 11.79 -2.46
CA VAL A 83 1.60 11.73 -1.74
C VAL A 83 0.46 12.36 -2.54
N THR A 84 0.78 13.22 -3.50
CA THR A 84 -0.17 13.96 -4.35
C THR A 84 -0.80 13.10 -5.47
N MET A 85 -0.98 11.80 -5.23
CA MET A 85 -1.64 10.86 -6.16
C MET A 85 -3.12 10.62 -5.81
N ASP A 86 -3.53 10.85 -4.56
CA ASP A 86 -4.91 10.77 -4.11
C ASP A 86 -5.20 11.98 -3.20
N CYS A 87 -6.15 12.83 -3.60
CA CYS A 87 -6.54 14.01 -2.84
C CYS A 87 -7.18 13.66 -1.49
N ASP A 88 -7.80 12.48 -1.37
CA ASP A 88 -8.34 11.99 -0.11
C ASP A 88 -7.24 11.60 0.88
N GLU A 89 -6.07 11.11 0.44
CA GLU A 89 -4.95 10.84 1.36
C GLU A 89 -4.61 12.13 2.11
N VAL A 90 -4.58 13.25 1.39
CA VAL A 90 -4.30 14.58 1.93
C VAL A 90 -5.46 15.10 2.77
N PHE A 91 -6.63 15.31 2.16
CA PHE A 91 -7.71 16.07 2.81
C PHE A 91 -8.54 15.26 3.81
N ASN A 92 -8.60 13.93 3.69
CA ASN A 92 -9.33 13.07 4.64
C ASN A 92 -8.43 12.43 5.70
N TYR A 93 -7.11 12.42 5.55
CA TYR A 93 -6.22 11.76 6.51
C TYR A 93 -5.07 12.64 7.01
N TRP A 94 -4.24 13.20 6.13
CA TRP A 94 -3.15 14.08 6.57
C TRP A 94 -3.64 15.37 7.22
N GLU A 95 -4.69 16.00 6.68
CA GLU A 95 -5.21 17.28 7.18
C GLU A 95 -5.97 17.15 8.52
N PRO A 96 -6.90 16.19 8.71
CA PRO A 96 -7.47 15.89 10.03
C PRO A 96 -6.45 15.41 11.07
N LEU A 97 -5.39 14.69 10.65
CA LEU A 97 -4.29 14.34 11.55
C LEU A 97 -3.46 15.57 11.95
N HIS A 98 -3.18 16.47 11.00
CA HIS A 98 -2.52 17.74 11.27
C HIS A 98 -3.34 18.58 12.26
N PHE A 99 -4.67 18.61 12.11
CA PHE A 99 -5.58 19.23 13.09
C PHE A 99 -5.51 18.55 14.46
N MET A 100 -5.53 17.21 14.53
CA MET A 100 -5.41 16.46 15.79
C MET A 100 -4.09 16.75 16.53
N LEU A 101 -2.99 16.99 15.81
CA LEU A 101 -1.65 17.25 16.37
C LEU A 101 -1.37 18.73 16.67
N TYR A 102 -1.70 19.64 15.74
CA TYR A 102 -1.35 21.06 15.79
C TYR A 102 -2.54 22.00 16.06
N GLY A 103 -3.77 21.57 15.82
CA GLY A 103 -5.00 22.34 16.10
C GLY A 103 -5.53 23.18 14.94
N TYR A 104 -4.98 23.03 13.74
CA TYR A 104 -5.47 23.66 12.50
C TYR A 104 -5.23 22.74 11.30
N GLY A 105 -5.95 22.99 10.19
CA GLY A 105 -5.86 22.23 8.94
C GLY A 105 -7.16 22.36 8.14
N PHE A 106 -7.31 21.53 7.11
CA PHE A 106 -8.54 21.40 6.35
C PHE A 106 -9.44 20.24 6.85
N GLN A 107 -10.75 20.46 6.80
CA GLN A 107 -11.83 19.54 7.13
C GLN A 107 -12.66 19.26 5.86
N THR A 108 -13.11 18.04 5.66
CA THR A 108 -14.09 17.65 4.63
C THR A 108 -15.47 17.43 5.23
N TRP A 109 -16.51 17.41 4.39
CA TRP A 109 -17.89 17.13 4.82
C TRP A 109 -18.03 15.78 5.53
N GLU A 110 -17.18 14.81 5.21
CA GLU A 110 -17.25 13.46 5.77
C GLU A 110 -16.87 13.39 7.26
N TYR A 111 -16.10 14.39 7.72
CA TYR A 111 -15.77 14.67 9.13
C TYR A 111 -16.73 15.67 9.79
N SER A 112 -17.78 16.14 9.10
CA SER A 112 -18.84 16.91 9.73
C SER A 112 -19.67 16.00 10.66
N PRO A 113 -19.97 16.41 11.90
CA PRO A 113 -20.91 15.71 12.79
C PRO A 113 -22.33 15.57 12.22
N LEU A 114 -22.68 16.21 11.11
CA LEU A 114 -23.94 15.91 10.41
C LEU A 114 -23.89 14.49 9.80
N TYR A 115 -22.81 14.18 9.07
CA TYR A 115 -22.69 12.94 8.29
C TYR A 115 -21.87 11.87 9.03
N ALA A 116 -20.78 12.25 9.69
CA ALA A 116 -19.90 11.38 10.48
C ALA A 116 -19.57 10.05 9.78
N ILE A 117 -19.07 10.15 8.55
CA ILE A 117 -18.75 9.02 7.67
C ILE A 117 -17.32 8.53 7.94
N ARG A 118 -16.38 9.42 8.28
CA ARG A 118 -15.01 9.03 8.63
C ARG A 118 -14.84 8.87 10.15
N SER A 119 -13.92 7.99 10.52
CA SER A 119 -13.61 7.62 11.91
C SER A 119 -12.43 8.44 12.44
N TRP A 120 -12.57 9.04 13.62
CA TRP A 120 -11.47 9.65 14.36
C TRP A 120 -10.58 8.59 15.02
N PHE A 121 -11.12 7.41 15.32
CA PHE A 121 -10.35 6.27 15.84
C PHE A 121 -9.25 5.82 14.86
N TYR A 122 -9.53 5.84 13.55
CA TYR A 122 -8.51 5.55 12.53
C TYR A 122 -7.32 6.53 12.60
N LEU A 123 -7.59 7.83 12.77
CA LEU A 123 -6.55 8.86 12.89
C LEU A 123 -5.75 8.66 14.19
N ALA A 124 -6.43 8.44 15.31
CA ALA A 124 -5.80 8.24 16.62
C ALA A 124 -4.86 7.03 16.64
N LEU A 125 -5.23 5.93 15.98
CA LEU A 125 -4.37 4.75 15.82
C LEU A 125 -3.03 5.06 15.12
N HIS A 126 -3.03 6.06 14.23
CA HIS A 126 -1.86 6.47 13.46
C HIS A 126 -1.20 7.76 13.98
N ALA A 127 -1.75 8.44 14.99
CA ALA A 127 -1.27 9.73 15.47
C ALA A 127 0.01 9.65 16.34
N TRP A 128 0.27 8.50 16.96
CA TRP A 128 1.37 8.33 17.92
C TRP A 128 2.79 8.62 17.39
N PRO A 129 3.17 8.36 16.11
CA PRO A 129 4.50 8.73 15.60
C PRO A 129 4.64 10.25 15.48
N GLY A 130 3.55 10.92 15.10
CA GLY A 130 3.51 12.39 15.03
C GLY A 130 3.62 13.02 16.41
N TRP A 131 2.92 12.47 17.40
CA TRP A 131 3.08 12.88 18.80
C TRP A 131 4.52 12.66 19.30
N LEU A 132 5.12 11.50 19.03
CA LEU A 132 6.48 11.19 19.46
C LEU A 132 7.52 12.13 18.81
N VAL A 133 7.44 12.33 17.49
CA VAL A 133 8.40 13.17 16.76
C VAL A 133 8.22 14.65 17.07
N SER A 134 6.98 15.16 17.13
CA SER A 134 6.74 16.56 17.52
C SER A 134 7.15 16.88 18.96
N SER A 135 7.17 15.89 19.86
CA SER A 135 7.70 16.05 21.22
C SER A 135 9.22 16.17 21.29
N ILE A 136 9.94 15.72 20.25
CA ILE A 136 11.41 15.72 20.18
C ILE A 136 11.91 16.83 19.25
N HIS A 137 11.15 17.15 18.21
CA HIS A 137 11.52 18.06 17.14
C HIS A 137 10.38 19.05 16.87
N THR A 138 10.54 20.25 17.40
CA THR A 138 9.48 21.27 17.53
C THR A 138 9.35 22.21 16.34
N HIS A 139 10.42 22.40 15.55
CA HIS A 139 10.50 23.45 14.54
C HIS A 139 10.02 22.99 13.15
N ASP A 140 10.27 21.73 12.80
CA ASP A 140 10.03 21.23 11.44
C ASP A 140 8.95 20.13 11.42
N LYS A 141 7.91 20.30 10.59
CA LYS A 141 6.76 19.38 10.51
C LYS A 141 6.97 18.22 9.53
N ARG A 142 7.96 18.33 8.65
CA ARG A 142 8.28 17.35 7.60
C ARG A 142 8.78 16.00 8.16
N PRO A 143 9.59 15.94 9.25
CA PRO A 143 9.93 14.68 9.91
C PRO A 143 8.73 13.87 10.40
N VAL A 144 7.65 14.52 10.87
CA VAL A 144 6.41 13.83 11.30
C VAL A 144 5.77 13.07 10.13
N PHE A 145 5.70 13.70 8.96
CA PHE A 145 5.15 13.10 7.74
C PHE A 145 5.95 11.86 7.30
N PHE A 146 7.29 11.97 7.20
CA PHE A 146 8.11 10.82 6.85
C PHE A 146 8.11 9.72 7.92
N ALA A 147 8.07 10.08 9.22
CA ALA A 147 8.00 9.09 10.31
C ALA A 147 6.73 8.23 10.24
N LEU A 148 5.57 8.83 9.93
CA LEU A 148 4.33 8.09 9.77
C LEU A 148 4.37 7.16 8.54
N ARG A 149 4.92 7.61 7.42
CA ARG A 149 5.10 6.78 6.21
C ARG A 149 6.07 5.62 6.45
N ILE A 150 7.15 5.85 7.20
CA ILE A 150 8.10 4.81 7.62
C ILE A 150 7.43 3.79 8.55
N MET A 151 6.58 4.23 9.49
CA MET A 151 5.77 3.34 10.32
C MET A 151 4.82 2.48 9.47
N LEU A 152 4.08 3.08 8.51
CA LEU A 152 3.22 2.34 7.59
C LEU A 152 4.03 1.28 6.82
N GLY A 153 5.20 1.65 6.29
CA GLY A 153 6.12 0.72 5.62
C GLY A 153 6.61 -0.41 6.53
N PHE A 154 6.86 -0.16 7.81
CA PHE A 154 7.23 -1.18 8.81
C PHE A 154 6.07 -2.17 9.05
N VAL A 155 4.85 -1.65 9.25
CA VAL A 155 3.64 -2.46 9.46
C VAL A 155 3.33 -3.31 8.22
N SER A 156 3.41 -2.73 7.01
CA SER A 156 3.28 -3.48 5.75
C SER A 156 4.33 -4.61 5.69
N SER A 157 5.59 -4.29 5.97
CA SER A 157 6.69 -5.27 5.92
C SER A 157 6.47 -6.46 6.87
N ALA A 158 5.91 -6.21 8.05
CA ALA A 158 5.56 -7.26 9.01
C ALA A 158 4.41 -8.14 8.51
N ALA A 159 3.35 -7.53 7.97
CA ALA A 159 2.20 -8.23 7.40
C ALA A 159 2.59 -9.05 6.16
N GLU A 160 3.34 -8.47 5.23
CA GLU A 160 3.88 -9.13 4.03
C GLU A 160 4.78 -10.33 4.39
N ALA A 161 5.72 -10.15 5.33
CA ALA A 161 6.60 -11.24 5.78
C ALA A 161 5.82 -12.39 6.45
N ARG A 162 4.77 -12.06 7.23
CA ARG A 162 3.92 -13.04 7.91
C ARG A 162 3.00 -13.79 6.93
N PHE A 163 2.49 -13.11 5.91
CA PHE A 163 1.69 -13.69 4.82
C PHE A 163 2.54 -14.59 3.90
N TYR A 164 3.71 -14.11 3.47
CA TYR A 164 4.72 -14.92 2.77
C TYR A 164 5.02 -16.22 3.52
N ARG A 165 5.28 -16.13 4.83
CA ARG A 165 5.63 -17.29 5.64
C ARG A 165 4.50 -18.31 5.71
N ALA A 166 3.25 -17.85 5.82
CA ALA A 166 2.07 -18.72 5.80
C ALA A 166 1.98 -19.51 4.49
N ILE A 167 2.19 -18.87 3.33
CA ILE A 167 2.18 -19.53 2.01
C ILE A 167 3.29 -20.59 1.89
N VAL A 168 4.49 -20.30 2.40
CA VAL A 168 5.61 -21.24 2.42
C VAL A 168 5.29 -22.49 3.24
N GLU A 169 4.60 -22.34 4.37
CA GLU A 169 4.30 -23.42 5.31
C GLU A 169 3.06 -24.24 4.91
N SER A 170 2.01 -23.60 4.38
CA SER A 170 0.76 -24.28 4.06
C SER A 170 0.59 -24.68 2.59
N VAL A 171 1.13 -23.89 1.64
CA VAL A 171 0.93 -24.12 0.21
C VAL A 171 2.15 -24.80 -0.41
N ASN A 172 3.25 -24.05 -0.60
CA ASN A 172 4.51 -24.53 -1.17
C ASN A 172 5.62 -23.47 -1.04
N VAL A 173 6.86 -23.92 -0.81
CA VAL A 173 8.04 -23.04 -0.70
C VAL A 173 8.29 -22.20 -1.95
N ARG A 174 8.09 -22.76 -3.16
CA ARG A 174 8.31 -22.03 -4.42
C ARG A 174 7.23 -20.99 -4.69
N VAL A 175 5.96 -21.34 -4.43
CA VAL A 175 4.84 -20.38 -4.52
C VAL A 175 5.12 -19.19 -3.60
N GLY A 176 5.48 -19.44 -2.34
CA GLY A 176 5.86 -18.38 -1.41
C GLY A 176 7.00 -17.50 -1.94
N ARG A 177 8.07 -18.09 -2.49
CA ARG A 177 9.18 -17.31 -3.09
C ARG A 177 8.71 -16.44 -4.27
N TYR A 178 7.81 -16.94 -5.11
CA TYR A 178 7.27 -16.17 -6.23
C TYR A 178 6.38 -15.04 -5.73
N THR A 179 5.49 -15.29 -4.77
CA THR A 179 4.69 -14.24 -4.11
C THR A 179 5.58 -13.17 -3.48
N LEU A 180 6.65 -13.56 -2.77
CA LEU A 180 7.58 -12.62 -2.14
C LEU A 180 8.24 -11.66 -3.15
N ILE A 181 8.74 -12.19 -4.26
CA ILE A 181 9.37 -11.38 -5.31
C ILE A 181 8.36 -10.44 -5.96
N LEU A 182 7.15 -10.93 -6.25
CA LEU A 182 6.08 -10.12 -6.84
C LEU A 182 5.58 -9.03 -5.88
N MET A 183 5.42 -9.31 -4.58
CA MET A 183 5.04 -8.30 -3.59
C MET A 183 6.13 -7.23 -3.44
N ILE A 184 7.39 -7.63 -3.24
CA ILE A 184 8.50 -6.70 -3.05
C ILE A 184 8.64 -5.72 -4.22
N PHE A 185 8.60 -6.22 -5.46
CA PHE A 185 8.97 -5.43 -6.65
C PHE A 185 7.78 -4.95 -7.51
N SER A 186 6.53 -5.12 -7.12
CA SER A 186 5.38 -4.60 -7.90
C SER A 186 5.16 -3.10 -7.65
N ALA A 187 4.82 -2.36 -8.71
CA ALA A 187 4.54 -0.93 -8.62
C ALA A 187 3.28 -0.64 -7.78
N GLY A 188 2.25 -1.49 -7.89
CA GLY A 188 1.04 -1.38 -7.06
C GLY A 188 1.33 -1.52 -5.56
N MET A 189 2.18 -2.49 -5.16
CA MET A 189 2.59 -2.63 -3.75
C MET A 189 3.56 -1.54 -3.29
N TRP A 190 4.38 -0.98 -4.19
CA TRP A 190 5.25 0.16 -3.87
C TRP A 190 4.43 1.39 -3.46
N ASN A 191 3.37 1.72 -4.21
CA ASN A 191 2.46 2.81 -3.85
C ASN A 191 1.65 2.44 -2.59
N ALA A 192 0.84 1.37 -2.67
CA ALA A 192 -0.17 1.05 -1.65
C ALA A 192 0.42 0.85 -0.24
N ALA A 193 1.63 0.30 -0.10
CA ALA A 193 2.22 -0.05 1.20
C ALA A 193 2.73 1.15 2.03
N THR A 194 2.59 2.39 1.56
CA THR A 194 2.99 3.60 2.30
C THR A 194 1.98 4.75 2.25
N THR A 195 0.93 4.63 1.43
CA THR A 195 -0.22 5.53 1.35
C THR A 195 -1.06 5.48 2.63
N PHE A 196 -1.35 6.64 3.24
CA PHE A 196 -2.14 6.76 4.47
C PHE A 196 -3.65 6.70 4.18
N LEU A 197 -4.14 5.50 3.84
CA LEU A 197 -5.55 5.23 3.56
C LEU A 197 -6.11 4.02 4.34
N PRO A 198 -7.42 3.98 4.64
CA PRO A 198 -8.03 2.81 5.27
C PRO A 198 -8.04 1.57 4.37
N SER A 199 -7.99 1.74 3.04
CA SER A 199 -7.80 0.64 2.08
C SER A 199 -6.43 -0.03 2.25
N THR A 200 -5.38 0.75 2.52
CA THR A 200 -4.05 0.26 2.90
C THR A 200 -4.07 -0.49 4.24
N PHE A 201 -4.77 0.04 5.24
CA PHE A 201 -4.96 -0.67 6.51
C PHE A 201 -5.72 -2.00 6.32
N ALA A 202 -6.79 -1.99 5.51
CA ALA A 202 -7.54 -3.19 5.13
C ALA A 202 -6.67 -4.20 4.34
N MET A 203 -5.69 -3.74 3.55
CA MET A 203 -4.68 -4.61 2.93
C MET A 203 -3.78 -5.30 3.96
N TYR A 204 -3.27 -4.57 4.97
CA TYR A 204 -2.47 -5.15 6.05
C TYR A 204 -3.28 -6.17 6.85
N ALA A 205 -4.49 -5.80 7.24
CA ALA A 205 -5.42 -6.65 7.97
C ALA A 205 -5.79 -7.91 7.18
N SER A 206 -6.01 -7.79 5.87
CA SER A 206 -6.27 -8.92 4.96
C SER A 206 -5.05 -9.85 4.87
N MET A 207 -3.83 -9.32 4.69
CA MET A 207 -2.60 -10.13 4.69
C MET A 207 -2.44 -10.93 5.99
N LEU A 208 -2.68 -10.28 7.14
CA LEU A 208 -2.64 -10.95 8.45
C LEU A 208 -3.74 -12.00 8.59
N ALA A 209 -4.98 -11.71 8.19
CA ALA A 209 -6.09 -12.65 8.22
C ALA A 209 -5.81 -13.91 7.38
N TYR A 210 -5.37 -13.73 6.13
CA TYR A 210 -4.95 -14.86 5.29
C TYR A 210 -3.70 -15.55 5.80
N SER A 211 -2.80 -14.87 6.53
CA SER A 211 -1.65 -15.53 7.16
C SER A 211 -2.04 -16.62 8.19
N PHE A 212 -3.28 -16.58 8.69
CA PHE A 212 -3.89 -17.64 9.49
C PHE A 212 -4.77 -18.57 8.63
N ALA A 213 -5.64 -18.01 7.76
CA ALA A 213 -6.55 -18.78 6.92
C ALA A 213 -5.86 -19.65 5.84
N MET A 214 -4.63 -19.32 5.43
CA MET A 214 -3.83 -20.11 4.49
C MET A 214 -3.56 -21.54 5.00
N SER A 215 -3.47 -21.74 6.31
CA SER A 215 -3.46 -23.10 6.91
C SER A 215 -4.83 -23.75 6.75
N PRO A 216 -4.94 -25.05 6.37
CA PRO A 216 -6.24 -25.71 6.24
C PRO A 216 -6.96 -25.82 7.59
N VAL A 217 -8.29 -25.80 7.56
CA VAL A 217 -9.15 -25.87 8.75
C VAL A 217 -8.78 -27.05 9.67
N SER A 218 -8.55 -26.72 10.94
CA SER A 218 -8.18 -27.65 12.03
C SER A 218 -9.11 -27.43 13.24
N SER A 219 -8.92 -28.16 14.34
CA SER A 219 -9.67 -27.97 15.59
C SER A 219 -9.25 -26.74 16.40
N SER A 220 -8.19 -26.01 16.01
CA SER A 220 -7.68 -24.89 16.78
C SER A 220 -8.60 -23.66 16.71
N PHE A 221 -9.15 -23.27 17.87
CA PHE A 221 -9.92 -22.05 18.03
C PHE A 221 -9.10 -20.78 17.73
N GLN A 222 -7.81 -20.78 18.07
CA GLN A 222 -6.91 -19.62 17.87
C GLN A 222 -6.81 -19.20 16.40
N ARG A 223 -6.78 -20.15 15.45
CA ARG A 223 -6.75 -19.85 14.01
C ARG A 223 -7.99 -19.06 13.60
N THR A 224 -9.17 -19.55 13.99
CA THR A 224 -10.46 -18.95 13.62
C THR A 224 -10.62 -17.58 14.28
N VAL A 225 -10.29 -17.43 15.56
CA VAL A 225 -10.34 -16.12 16.26
C VAL A 225 -9.40 -15.11 15.60
N LEU A 226 -8.12 -15.44 15.43
CA LEU A 226 -7.14 -14.49 14.88
C LEU A 226 -7.47 -14.09 13.43
N ALA A 227 -7.93 -15.02 12.60
CA ALA A 227 -8.38 -14.70 11.25
C ALA A 227 -9.61 -13.77 11.26
N THR A 228 -10.65 -14.09 12.06
CA THR A 228 -11.87 -13.29 12.15
C THR A 228 -11.61 -11.89 12.72
N VAL A 229 -10.79 -11.77 13.77
CA VAL A 229 -10.40 -10.47 14.34
C VAL A 229 -9.62 -9.63 13.33
N CYS A 230 -8.71 -10.21 12.56
CA CYS A 230 -8.02 -9.48 11.49
C CYS A 230 -8.97 -9.02 10.37
N PHE A 231 -9.88 -9.88 9.88
CA PHE A 231 -10.88 -9.46 8.88
C PHE A 231 -11.82 -8.36 9.42
N ALA A 232 -12.25 -8.49 10.66
CA ALA A 232 -13.10 -7.49 11.32
C ALA A 232 -12.36 -6.16 11.53
N ALA A 233 -11.11 -6.16 12.00
CA ALA A 233 -10.31 -4.94 12.11
C ALA A 233 -10.14 -4.25 10.75
N GLY A 234 -9.88 -5.02 9.69
CA GLY A 234 -9.81 -4.50 8.32
C GLY A 234 -11.10 -3.84 7.84
N ALA A 235 -12.27 -4.38 8.22
CA ALA A 235 -13.57 -3.81 7.85
C ALA A 235 -14.01 -2.64 8.75
N ILE A 236 -13.78 -2.71 10.06
CA ILE A 236 -14.24 -1.72 11.04
C ILE A 236 -13.34 -0.48 11.03
N VAL A 237 -12.02 -0.67 11.04
CA VAL A 237 -11.03 0.42 11.17
C VAL A 237 -10.49 0.82 9.79
N GLY A 238 -10.42 -0.13 8.86
CA GLY A 238 -10.07 0.12 7.47
C GLY A 238 -11.29 0.51 6.64
N TRP A 239 -11.78 -0.41 5.81
CA TRP A 239 -12.82 -0.15 4.83
C TRP A 239 -13.92 -1.23 4.90
N PRO A 240 -15.19 -0.91 5.24
CA PRO A 240 -16.20 -1.91 5.58
C PRO A 240 -16.44 -2.96 4.50
N PHE A 241 -16.35 -2.57 3.23
CA PHE A 241 -16.55 -3.48 2.10
C PHE A 241 -15.47 -4.57 2.01
N SER A 242 -14.28 -4.40 2.62
CA SER A 242 -13.23 -5.43 2.64
C SER A 242 -13.64 -6.72 3.35
N ILE A 243 -14.74 -6.71 4.11
CA ILE A 243 -15.31 -7.92 4.72
C ILE A 243 -15.67 -9.00 3.69
N VAL A 244 -15.92 -8.62 2.42
CA VAL A 244 -16.19 -9.57 1.32
C VAL A 244 -15.01 -10.54 1.11
N LEU A 245 -13.77 -10.13 1.41
CA LEU A 245 -12.61 -11.02 1.35
C LEU A 245 -12.69 -12.17 2.37
N ALA A 246 -13.44 -12.01 3.47
CA ALA A 246 -13.66 -13.09 4.43
C ALA A 246 -14.58 -14.20 3.90
N VAL A 247 -15.35 -13.98 2.81
CA VAL A 247 -16.37 -14.93 2.32
C VAL A 247 -15.79 -16.33 2.03
N PRO A 248 -14.67 -16.51 1.31
CA PRO A 248 -14.08 -17.84 1.10
C PRO A 248 -13.53 -18.49 2.38
N PHE A 249 -13.12 -17.70 3.37
CA PHE A 249 -12.69 -18.22 4.68
C PHE A 249 -13.88 -18.71 5.52
N VAL A 250 -14.98 -17.95 5.55
CA VAL A 250 -16.25 -18.36 6.19
C VAL A 250 -16.82 -19.60 5.52
N PHE A 251 -16.80 -19.66 4.18
CA PHE A 251 -17.19 -20.84 3.43
C PHE A 251 -16.32 -22.07 3.77
N GLU A 252 -15.00 -21.90 3.93
CA GLU A 252 -14.12 -22.99 4.37
C GLU A 252 -14.50 -23.50 5.77
N GLU A 253 -14.67 -22.61 6.75
CA GLU A 253 -15.00 -22.99 8.13
C GLU A 253 -16.37 -23.65 8.25
N LEU A 254 -17.38 -23.23 7.47
CA LEU A 254 -18.73 -23.78 7.59
C LEU A 254 -18.98 -25.04 6.75
N VAL A 255 -18.33 -25.17 5.58
CA VAL A 255 -18.68 -26.20 4.58
C VAL A 255 -17.59 -27.24 4.36
N LEU A 256 -16.31 -26.92 4.58
CA LEU A 256 -15.20 -27.80 4.18
C LEU A 256 -14.58 -28.55 5.38
N SER A 257 -14.42 -29.87 5.26
CA SER A 257 -13.80 -30.69 6.31
C SER A 257 -12.31 -30.41 6.52
N GLY A 258 -11.63 -29.82 5.53
CA GLY A 258 -10.25 -29.36 5.63
C GLY A 258 -9.28 -30.51 5.92
N ALA A 259 -8.57 -30.42 7.05
CA ALA A 259 -7.68 -31.48 7.53
C ALA A 259 -8.38 -32.54 8.40
N GLN A 260 -9.63 -32.30 8.83
CA GLN A 260 -10.38 -33.19 9.71
C GLN A 260 -11.09 -34.29 8.92
N THR A 261 -11.15 -35.49 9.50
CA THR A 261 -11.96 -36.61 9.01
C THR A 261 -13.29 -36.61 9.75
N VAL A 262 -14.38 -36.27 9.07
CA VAL A 262 -15.73 -36.31 9.65
C VAL A 262 -16.23 -37.75 9.62
N LYS A 263 -16.55 -38.33 10.79
CA LYS A 263 -17.13 -39.68 10.85
C LYS A 263 -18.59 -39.63 10.35
N PRO A 264 -19.05 -40.63 9.58
CA PRO A 264 -20.45 -40.70 9.18
C PRO A 264 -21.36 -40.72 10.42
N GLY A 265 -22.44 -39.93 10.38
CA GLY A 265 -23.35 -39.73 11.51
C GLY A 265 -23.04 -38.54 12.44
N GLN A 266 -21.83 -37.96 12.40
CA GLN A 266 -21.44 -36.83 13.29
C GLN A 266 -21.48 -35.44 12.61
N ALA A 267 -22.00 -35.34 11.38
CA ALA A 267 -21.98 -34.11 10.59
C ALA A 267 -22.72 -32.93 11.26
N ALA A 268 -23.87 -33.17 11.89
CA ALA A 268 -24.65 -32.12 12.56
C ALA A 268 -23.92 -31.53 13.78
N ILE A 269 -23.26 -32.38 14.59
CA ILE A 269 -22.46 -31.96 15.75
C ILE A 269 -21.24 -31.17 15.26
N TRP A 270 -20.54 -31.68 14.23
CA TRP A 270 -19.42 -30.98 13.61
C TRP A 270 -19.79 -29.58 13.10
N ALA A 271 -20.93 -29.45 12.41
CA ALA A 271 -21.41 -28.18 11.87
C ALA A 271 -21.80 -27.19 12.99
N ARG A 272 -22.53 -27.67 14.02
CA ARG A 272 -22.87 -26.87 15.21
C ARG A 272 -21.61 -26.35 15.91
N ASP A 273 -20.62 -27.21 16.12
CA ASP A 273 -19.39 -26.84 16.82
C ASP A 273 -18.51 -25.89 15.97
N ARG A 274 -18.57 -25.98 14.62
CA ARG A 274 -17.98 -24.98 13.70
C ARG A 274 -18.66 -23.63 13.83
N PHE A 275 -19.99 -23.61 13.75
CA PHE A 275 -20.78 -22.40 13.89
C PHE A 275 -20.53 -21.73 15.25
N ALA A 276 -20.54 -22.48 16.35
CA ALA A 276 -20.26 -21.97 17.69
C ALA A 276 -18.86 -21.35 17.81
N ARG A 277 -17.83 -21.95 17.19
CA ARG A 277 -16.48 -21.35 17.13
C ARG A 277 -16.45 -20.06 16.32
N LEU A 278 -17.10 -20.02 15.16
CA LEU A 278 -17.14 -18.82 14.31
C LEU A 278 -17.93 -17.69 15.00
N PHE A 279 -19.04 -18.02 15.65
CA PHE A 279 -19.85 -17.09 16.43
C PHE A 279 -19.06 -16.52 17.62
N ALA A 280 -18.39 -17.36 18.40
CA ALA A 280 -17.52 -16.91 19.48
C ALA A 280 -16.35 -16.04 18.97
N ALA A 281 -15.76 -16.37 17.82
CA ALA A 281 -14.77 -15.52 17.17
C ALA A 281 -15.35 -14.17 16.71
N GLY A 282 -16.60 -14.14 16.26
CA GLY A 282 -17.35 -12.92 15.94
C GLY A 282 -17.63 -12.04 17.16
N LEU A 283 -17.96 -12.64 18.32
CA LEU A 283 -18.10 -11.92 19.59
C LEU A 283 -16.78 -11.31 20.07
N VAL A 284 -15.64 -12.00 19.91
CA VAL A 284 -14.33 -11.41 20.21
C VAL A 284 -14.01 -10.27 19.23
N ALA A 285 -14.37 -10.42 17.96
CA ALA A 285 -14.18 -9.39 16.94
C ALA A 285 -15.06 -8.15 17.16
N SER A 286 -16.25 -8.28 17.77
CA SER A 286 -17.13 -7.14 18.06
C SER A 286 -16.55 -6.18 19.11
N LEU A 287 -15.58 -6.62 19.92
CA LEU A 287 -14.83 -5.74 20.82
C LEU A 287 -14.09 -4.62 20.06
N VAL A 288 -13.60 -4.89 18.85
CA VAL A 288 -12.97 -3.88 17.98
C VAL A 288 -13.99 -2.81 17.56
N LEU A 289 -15.23 -3.23 17.26
CA LEU A 289 -16.32 -2.32 16.93
C LEU A 289 -16.73 -1.47 18.14
N LEU A 290 -16.80 -2.05 19.33
CA LEU A 290 -17.13 -1.31 20.55
C LEU A 290 -16.09 -0.23 20.88
N VAL A 291 -14.79 -0.52 20.72
CA VAL A 291 -13.73 0.47 20.92
C VAL A 291 -13.81 1.59 19.88
N ALA A 292 -14.02 1.27 18.60
CA ALA A 292 -14.18 2.27 17.55
C ALA A 292 -15.41 3.17 17.80
N ILE A 293 -16.57 2.59 18.13
CA ILE A 293 -17.80 3.34 18.46
C ILE A 293 -17.57 4.24 19.67
N ALA A 294 -16.94 3.74 20.75
CA ALA A 294 -16.70 4.54 21.94
C ALA A 294 -15.80 5.76 21.65
N PHE A 295 -14.75 5.58 20.85
CA PHE A 295 -13.82 6.66 20.50
C PHE A 295 -14.44 7.65 19.50
N ASP A 296 -15.12 7.18 18.46
CA ASP A 296 -15.78 8.06 17.49
C ASP A 296 -16.94 8.82 18.13
N SER A 297 -17.73 8.18 19.00
CA SER A 297 -18.84 8.84 19.69
C SER A 297 -18.38 9.88 20.71
N PHE A 298 -17.18 9.70 21.27
CA PHE A 298 -16.52 10.72 22.08
C PHE A 298 -16.15 11.94 21.22
N TRP A 299 -15.44 11.74 20.10
CA TRP A 299 -15.00 12.85 19.23
C TRP A 299 -16.15 13.62 18.57
N TYR A 300 -17.24 12.94 18.21
CA TYR A 300 -18.43 13.56 17.61
C TYR A 300 -19.50 14.02 18.61
N GLU A 301 -19.30 13.79 19.92
CA GLU A 301 -20.27 14.05 21.01
C GLU A 301 -21.69 13.47 20.79
N LYS A 302 -21.83 12.49 19.90
CA LYS A 302 -23.07 11.78 19.56
C LYS A 302 -22.76 10.32 19.30
N LEU A 303 -23.73 9.41 19.43
CA LEU A 303 -23.51 8.00 19.10
C LEU A 303 -23.23 7.83 17.59
N VAL A 304 -22.03 7.37 17.24
CA VAL A 304 -21.57 7.19 15.85
C VAL A 304 -21.11 5.75 15.61
N VAL A 305 -21.61 5.16 14.52
CA VAL A 305 -21.11 3.92 13.96
C VAL A 305 -20.60 4.21 12.55
N ALA A 306 -19.40 4.78 12.44
CA ALA A 306 -18.86 5.26 11.15
C ALA A 306 -18.88 4.19 10.03
N PRO A 307 -18.53 2.90 10.27
CA PRO A 307 -18.65 1.86 9.25
C PRO A 307 -20.08 1.63 8.74
N LEU A 308 -21.09 1.82 9.60
CA LEU A 308 -22.49 1.74 9.18
C LEU A 308 -22.89 2.97 8.36
N ASN A 309 -22.46 4.17 8.77
CA ASN A 309 -22.72 5.42 8.03
C ASN A 309 -22.09 5.39 6.61
N ILE A 310 -20.89 4.82 6.46
CA ILE A 310 -20.27 4.56 5.15
C ILE A 310 -21.14 3.65 4.28
N VAL A 311 -21.66 2.57 4.85
CA VAL A 311 -22.48 1.58 4.12
C VAL A 311 -23.87 2.13 3.79
N THR A 312 -24.50 2.87 4.71
CA THR A 312 -25.80 3.51 4.44
C THR A 312 -25.67 4.55 3.34
N TYR A 313 -24.67 5.43 3.39
CA TYR A 313 -24.45 6.44 2.35
C TYR A 313 -24.13 5.83 0.97
N ASN A 314 -23.21 4.85 0.90
CA ASN A 314 -22.72 4.33 -0.39
C ASN A 314 -23.61 3.25 -1.04
N ILE A 315 -24.48 2.58 -0.28
CA ILE A 315 -25.34 1.49 -0.81
C ILE A 315 -26.84 1.76 -0.60
N LEU A 316 -27.26 2.23 0.58
CA LEU A 316 -28.68 2.27 0.96
C LEU A 316 -29.37 3.61 0.67
N ALA A 317 -28.61 4.71 0.66
CA ALA A 317 -29.05 6.07 0.37
C ALA A 317 -28.56 6.58 -0.99
N THR A 318 -28.18 5.66 -1.88
CA THR A 318 -27.73 5.97 -3.24
C THR A 318 -28.91 6.47 -4.07
N SER A 319 -28.76 7.67 -4.64
CA SER A 319 -29.72 8.26 -5.58
C SER A 319 -28.94 8.81 -6.79
N PRO A 320 -29.61 9.28 -7.87
CA PRO A 320 -28.92 9.95 -8.97
C PRO A 320 -28.11 11.19 -8.52
N GLU A 321 -28.44 11.78 -7.38
CA GLU A 321 -27.77 12.95 -6.80
C GLU A 321 -26.88 12.61 -5.59
N SER A 322 -26.82 11.36 -5.12
CA SER A 322 -26.10 10.98 -3.89
C SER A 322 -25.41 9.61 -3.95
N GLY A 323 -24.25 9.50 -3.33
CA GLY A 323 -23.42 8.29 -3.33
C GLY A 323 -22.26 8.36 -4.34
N PRO A 324 -21.51 7.27 -4.55
CA PRO A 324 -20.19 7.33 -5.17
C PRO A 324 -20.19 7.74 -6.66
N GLN A 325 -21.33 7.67 -7.34
CA GLN A 325 -21.44 7.99 -8.78
C GLN A 325 -21.26 9.49 -9.07
N ILE A 326 -21.47 10.37 -8.09
CA ILE A 326 -21.31 11.83 -8.23
C ILE A 326 -19.85 12.26 -8.48
N TYR A 327 -18.89 11.37 -8.18
CA TYR A 327 -17.46 11.58 -8.43
C TYR A 327 -17.00 11.04 -9.79
N GLY A 328 -17.94 10.61 -10.64
CA GLY A 328 -17.68 10.08 -11.98
C GLY A 328 -17.83 8.56 -12.07
N VAL A 329 -18.03 8.08 -13.30
CA VAL A 329 -18.19 6.68 -13.65
C VAL A 329 -17.15 6.26 -14.69
N GLU A 330 -16.59 5.07 -14.50
CA GLU A 330 -15.46 4.56 -15.29
C GLU A 330 -15.88 3.30 -16.07
N PRO A 331 -15.30 3.02 -17.26
CA PRO A 331 -15.67 1.88 -18.07
C PRO A 331 -15.27 0.55 -17.41
N TRP A 332 -15.90 -0.55 -17.83
CA TRP A 332 -15.68 -1.89 -17.28
C TRP A 332 -14.22 -2.35 -17.31
N TYR A 333 -13.43 -1.87 -18.28
CA TYR A 333 -12.03 -2.23 -18.44
C TYR A 333 -11.06 -1.46 -17.53
N PHE A 334 -11.51 -0.44 -16.79
CA PHE A 334 -10.67 0.43 -15.95
C PHE A 334 -9.68 -0.34 -15.08
N TYR A 335 -10.17 -1.32 -14.30
CA TYR A 335 -9.31 -2.11 -13.43
C TYR A 335 -8.32 -2.97 -14.20
N LEU A 336 -8.66 -3.49 -15.38
CA LEU A 336 -7.71 -4.29 -16.18
C LEU A 336 -6.52 -3.44 -16.63
N PHE A 337 -6.74 -2.20 -17.08
CA PHE A 337 -5.64 -1.29 -17.45
C PHE A 337 -4.85 -0.81 -16.22
N ASN A 338 -5.53 -0.42 -15.13
CA ASN A 338 -4.87 0.01 -13.90
C ASN A 338 -3.96 -1.10 -13.33
N LEU A 339 -4.50 -2.31 -13.19
CA LEU A 339 -3.75 -3.46 -12.69
C LEU A 339 -2.64 -3.90 -13.67
N ALA A 340 -2.80 -3.70 -14.98
CA ALA A 340 -1.75 -3.97 -15.96
C ALA A 340 -0.57 -3.02 -15.80
N LEU A 341 -0.81 -1.74 -15.49
CA LEU A 341 0.26 -0.78 -15.16
C LEU A 341 0.95 -1.14 -13.84
N ASN A 342 0.17 -1.53 -12.82
CA ASN A 342 0.68 -1.78 -11.47
C ASN A 342 1.35 -3.16 -11.25
N PHE A 343 0.91 -4.19 -11.98
CA PHE A 343 1.33 -5.58 -11.80
C PHE A 343 1.81 -6.27 -13.10
N ASN A 344 1.74 -5.61 -14.25
CA ASN A 344 2.26 -6.08 -15.55
C ASN A 344 1.97 -7.56 -15.84
N LEU A 345 3.00 -8.43 -15.86
CA LEU A 345 2.88 -9.86 -16.15
C LEU A 345 2.16 -10.65 -15.05
N ALA A 346 2.11 -10.14 -13.82
CA ALA A 346 1.39 -10.80 -12.73
C ALA A 346 -0.15 -10.70 -12.90
N LEU A 347 -0.68 -9.69 -13.59
CA LEU A 347 -2.12 -9.61 -13.87
C LEU A 347 -2.63 -10.77 -14.75
N PRO A 348 -2.15 -11.01 -15.98
CA PRO A 348 -2.65 -12.12 -16.80
C PRO A 348 -2.39 -13.47 -16.11
N LEU A 349 -1.28 -13.62 -15.39
CA LEU A 349 -1.01 -14.82 -14.58
C LEU A 349 -2.02 -14.98 -13.42
N SER A 350 -2.48 -13.91 -12.79
CA SER A 350 -3.46 -14.00 -11.70
C SER A 350 -4.86 -14.35 -12.21
N LEU A 351 -5.27 -13.82 -13.37
CA LEU A 351 -6.58 -14.07 -13.97
C LEU A 351 -6.77 -15.53 -14.43
N VAL A 352 -5.71 -16.19 -14.90
CA VAL A 352 -5.78 -17.59 -15.36
C VAL A 352 -5.57 -18.62 -14.25
N SER A 353 -5.40 -18.23 -12.97
CA SER A 353 -4.99 -19.15 -11.89
C SER A 353 -5.98 -20.30 -11.64
N LEU A 354 -7.29 -20.03 -11.64
CA LEU A 354 -8.32 -21.07 -11.48
C LEU A 354 -8.42 -22.01 -12.70
N PRO A 355 -8.48 -21.53 -13.96
CA PRO A 355 -8.36 -22.39 -15.14
C PRO A 355 -7.09 -23.24 -15.16
N VAL A 356 -5.94 -22.65 -14.81
CA VAL A 356 -4.64 -23.34 -14.75
C VAL A 356 -4.62 -24.39 -13.64
N LEU A 357 -5.24 -24.14 -12.47
CA LEU A 357 -5.40 -25.14 -11.41
C LEU A 357 -6.31 -26.30 -11.84
N ALA A 358 -7.42 -26.00 -12.53
CA ALA A 358 -8.35 -27.00 -13.04
C ALA A 358 -7.68 -27.89 -14.11
N PHE A 359 -6.98 -27.30 -15.08
CA PHE A 359 -6.21 -28.05 -16.07
C PHE A 359 -5.08 -28.86 -15.39
N SER A 360 -4.38 -28.28 -14.42
CA SER A 360 -3.33 -28.99 -13.66
C SER A 360 -3.87 -30.21 -12.90
N ARG A 361 -5.12 -30.17 -12.41
CA ARG A 361 -5.76 -31.33 -11.76
C ARG A 361 -5.96 -32.50 -12.73
N LEU A 362 -6.26 -32.21 -13.99
CA LEU A 362 -6.40 -33.21 -15.06
C LEU A 362 -5.03 -33.68 -15.56
N PHE A 363 -4.13 -32.74 -15.86
CA PHE A 363 -2.84 -33.01 -16.49
C PHE A 363 -1.79 -33.53 -15.51
N ASP A 364 -1.58 -32.89 -14.36
CA ASP A 364 -0.59 -33.29 -13.34
C ASP A 364 -1.27 -33.58 -11.99
N SER A 365 -2.21 -34.53 -12.01
CA SER A 365 -2.97 -34.96 -10.84
C SER A 365 -2.08 -35.35 -9.66
N LYS A 366 -0.86 -35.87 -9.87
CA LYS A 366 0.08 -36.26 -8.80
C LYS A 366 0.68 -35.07 -8.03
N ARG A 367 0.70 -33.87 -8.61
CA ARG A 367 1.19 -32.64 -7.96
C ARG A 367 0.15 -32.01 -7.03
N ILE A 368 -1.13 -32.24 -7.33
CA ILE A 368 -2.28 -31.62 -6.66
C ILE A 368 -3.06 -32.61 -5.79
N SER A 369 -3.10 -33.90 -6.12
CA SER A 369 -3.70 -34.92 -5.25
C SER A 369 -2.69 -35.46 -4.24
N SER A 370 -3.16 -35.67 -3.01
CA SER A 370 -2.46 -36.55 -2.10
C SER A 370 -2.69 -38.00 -2.58
N GLY A 371 -1.61 -38.74 -2.81
CA GLY A 371 -1.68 -40.17 -3.19
C GLY A 371 -2.27 -41.10 -2.11
N LEU A 372 -2.79 -40.52 -1.02
CA LEU A 372 -3.46 -41.13 0.13
C LEU A 372 -4.70 -40.28 0.46
N SER A 373 -5.51 -39.98 -0.56
CA SER A 373 -6.82 -39.35 -0.38
C SER A 373 -7.77 -40.35 0.29
N HIS A 374 -7.73 -40.42 1.63
CA HIS A 374 -8.87 -40.93 2.39
C HIS A 374 -10.14 -40.24 1.88
N LYS A 375 -11.19 -41.01 1.58
CA LYS A 375 -12.42 -40.51 0.94
C LYS A 375 -13.10 -39.37 1.72
N ASP A 376 -12.77 -39.23 3.02
CA ASP A 376 -13.42 -38.34 3.98
C ASP A 376 -12.76 -36.95 4.11
N ARG A 377 -11.73 -36.64 3.31
CA ARG A 377 -11.03 -35.34 3.30
C ARG A 377 -11.29 -34.53 2.04
N THR A 378 -11.46 -33.22 2.19
CA THR A 378 -11.52 -32.29 1.05
C THR A 378 -10.24 -32.33 0.22
N SER A 379 -10.37 -32.42 -1.11
CA SER A 379 -9.20 -32.44 -2.00
C SER A 379 -8.38 -31.14 -1.92
N ASN A 380 -7.06 -31.25 -1.93
CA ASN A 380 -6.16 -30.08 -1.92
C ASN A 380 -6.46 -29.11 -3.07
N ALA A 381 -6.93 -29.59 -4.23
CA ALA A 381 -7.37 -28.76 -5.35
C ALA A 381 -8.46 -27.75 -4.94
N VAL A 382 -9.48 -28.21 -4.21
CA VAL A 382 -10.57 -27.36 -3.71
C VAL A 382 -10.04 -26.42 -2.63
N LEU A 383 -9.18 -26.90 -1.73
CA LEU A 383 -8.58 -26.06 -0.70
C LEU A 383 -7.76 -24.91 -1.31
N VAL A 384 -6.92 -25.17 -2.33
CA VAL A 384 -6.18 -24.14 -3.06
C VAL A 384 -7.12 -23.21 -3.82
N ALA A 385 -8.15 -23.72 -4.50
CA ALA A 385 -9.13 -22.89 -5.20
C ALA A 385 -9.83 -21.89 -4.25
N VAL A 386 -10.16 -22.29 -3.02
CA VAL A 386 -10.72 -21.40 -1.99
C VAL A 386 -9.74 -20.30 -1.54
N ARG A 387 -8.42 -20.52 -1.61
CA ARG A 387 -7.41 -19.45 -1.36
C ARG A 387 -7.24 -18.51 -2.55
N LEU A 388 -7.53 -18.96 -3.76
CA LEU A 388 -7.46 -18.16 -4.98
C LEU A 388 -8.73 -17.32 -5.19
N ALA A 389 -9.90 -17.86 -4.82
CA ALA A 389 -11.23 -17.28 -5.00
C ALA A 389 -11.41 -15.81 -4.55
N PRO A 390 -10.85 -15.32 -3.42
CA PRO A 390 -11.13 -13.95 -2.99
C PRO A 390 -10.66 -12.88 -3.98
N TRP A 391 -9.58 -13.15 -4.72
CA TRP A 391 -9.11 -12.27 -5.82
C TRP A 391 -10.19 -12.07 -6.88
N TYR A 392 -10.83 -13.15 -7.30
CA TYR A 392 -11.88 -13.14 -8.32
C TYR A 392 -13.18 -12.51 -7.82
N ILE A 393 -13.57 -12.79 -6.57
CA ILE A 393 -14.76 -12.20 -5.95
C ILE A 393 -14.57 -10.67 -5.85
N TRP A 394 -13.41 -10.22 -5.39
CA TRP A 394 -13.10 -8.79 -5.25
C TRP A 394 -13.07 -8.07 -6.59
N LEU A 395 -12.33 -8.62 -7.56
CA LEU A 395 -12.23 -8.06 -8.91
C LEU A 395 -13.60 -8.01 -9.60
N GLY A 396 -14.40 -9.08 -9.50
CA GLY A 396 -15.75 -9.13 -10.08
C GLY A 396 -16.70 -8.13 -9.43
N LEU A 397 -16.70 -8.03 -8.09
CA LEU A 397 -17.56 -7.10 -7.35
C LEU A 397 -17.26 -5.64 -7.70
N LEU A 398 -15.98 -5.25 -7.65
CA LEU A 398 -15.58 -3.86 -7.94
C LEU A 398 -15.70 -3.51 -9.42
N SER A 399 -15.40 -4.44 -10.34
CA SER A 399 -15.59 -4.19 -11.78
C SER A 399 -17.06 -4.00 -12.15
N SER A 400 -17.98 -4.57 -11.37
CA SER A 400 -19.43 -4.38 -11.53
C SER A 400 -19.95 -3.04 -11.00
N GLN A 401 -19.18 -2.29 -10.19
CA GLN A 401 -19.60 -0.97 -9.71
C GLN A 401 -19.36 0.10 -10.79
N PRO A 402 -20.28 1.07 -11.00
CA PRO A 402 -20.09 2.15 -11.98
C PRO A 402 -18.87 3.02 -11.66
N HIS A 403 -18.79 3.51 -10.43
CA HIS A 403 -17.67 4.29 -9.91
C HIS A 403 -16.49 3.36 -9.53
N LYS A 404 -15.26 3.75 -9.88
CA LYS A 404 -14.05 2.93 -9.74
C LYS A 404 -12.84 3.80 -9.43
N GLU A 405 -12.01 3.35 -8.50
CA GLU A 405 -10.78 4.04 -8.11
C GLU A 405 -9.67 3.02 -7.84
N GLU A 406 -8.41 3.37 -8.12
CA GLU A 406 -7.26 2.48 -7.96
C GLU A 406 -7.16 1.88 -6.53
N ARG A 407 -7.34 2.74 -5.52
CA ARG A 407 -7.20 2.39 -4.10
C ARG A 407 -8.20 1.34 -3.59
N PHE A 408 -9.35 1.16 -4.26
CA PHE A 408 -10.31 0.11 -3.89
C PHE A 408 -9.73 -1.30 -4.13
N MET A 409 -8.73 -1.43 -5.01
CA MET A 409 -8.06 -2.71 -5.25
C MET A 409 -6.96 -3.04 -4.24
N PHE A 410 -6.50 -2.08 -3.42
CA PHE A 410 -5.38 -2.28 -2.47
C PHE A 410 -5.57 -3.53 -1.57
N PRO A 411 -6.75 -3.79 -0.96
CA PRO A 411 -6.95 -4.97 -0.11
C PRO A 411 -6.65 -6.32 -0.79
N ALA A 412 -6.73 -6.38 -2.12
CA ALA A 412 -6.54 -7.59 -2.91
C ALA A 412 -5.19 -7.68 -3.64
N TYR A 413 -4.35 -6.64 -3.61
CA TYR A 413 -3.02 -6.65 -4.25
C TYR A 413 -2.11 -7.83 -3.81
N PRO A 414 -2.03 -8.22 -2.52
CA PRO A 414 -1.26 -9.39 -2.09
C PRO A 414 -1.84 -10.71 -2.61
N LEU A 415 -3.15 -10.76 -2.84
CA LEU A 415 -3.87 -11.93 -3.35
C LEU A 415 -3.69 -12.08 -4.86
N LEU A 416 -3.57 -10.98 -5.61
CA LEU A 416 -3.13 -10.96 -7.01
C LEU A 416 -1.75 -11.62 -7.13
N CYS A 417 -0.77 -11.15 -6.33
CA CYS A 417 0.58 -11.72 -6.27
C CYS A 417 0.58 -13.22 -5.94
N PHE A 418 -0.27 -13.67 -5.01
CA PHE A 418 -0.43 -15.10 -4.69
C PHE A 418 -1.04 -15.90 -5.85
N ASN A 419 -2.07 -15.37 -6.51
CA ASN A 419 -2.70 -16.02 -7.68
C ASN A 419 -1.70 -16.20 -8.82
N ALA A 420 -0.94 -15.14 -9.16
CA ALA A 420 0.11 -15.18 -10.18
C ALA A 420 1.23 -16.20 -9.84
N ALA A 421 1.62 -16.28 -8.56
CA ALA A 421 2.61 -17.23 -8.07
C ALA A 421 2.17 -18.71 -8.21
N VAL A 422 0.88 -19.01 -7.96
CA VAL A 422 0.33 -20.37 -8.15
C VAL A 422 0.27 -20.74 -9.63
N THR A 423 -0.11 -19.81 -10.51
CA THR A 423 -0.06 -20.00 -11.97
C THR A 423 1.35 -20.32 -12.46
N LEU A 424 2.34 -19.51 -12.06
CA LEU A 424 3.74 -19.72 -12.44
C LEU A 424 4.28 -21.07 -11.94
N TYR A 425 3.86 -21.50 -10.75
CA TYR A 425 4.19 -22.82 -10.20
C TYR A 425 3.58 -23.97 -11.02
N CYS A 426 2.31 -23.85 -11.41
CA CYS A 426 1.64 -24.87 -12.22
C CYS A 426 2.25 -25.00 -13.62
N ILE A 427 2.48 -23.88 -14.31
CA ILE A 427 3.12 -23.86 -15.64
C ILE A 427 4.53 -24.48 -15.56
N ARG A 428 5.33 -24.12 -14.54
CA ARG A 428 6.63 -24.76 -14.28
C ARG A 428 6.49 -26.28 -14.15
N GLY A 429 5.49 -26.75 -13.39
CA GLY A 429 5.20 -28.18 -13.19
C GLY A 429 4.83 -28.91 -14.48
N TRP A 430 4.14 -28.26 -15.42
CA TRP A 430 3.83 -28.84 -16.73
C TRP A 430 5.09 -29.02 -17.58
N ILE A 431 5.97 -28.01 -17.62
CA ILE A 431 7.25 -28.07 -18.35
C ILE A 431 8.13 -29.19 -17.75
N GLU A 432 8.15 -29.31 -16.41
CA GLU A 432 8.83 -30.39 -15.67
C GLU A 432 8.27 -31.78 -16.03
N LYS A 433 6.94 -31.93 -16.11
CA LYS A 433 6.29 -33.18 -16.50
C LYS A 433 6.57 -33.57 -17.96
N VAL A 434 6.47 -32.63 -18.90
CA VAL A 434 6.77 -32.86 -20.32
C VAL A 434 8.23 -33.27 -20.50
N TYR A 435 9.16 -32.56 -19.85
CA TYR A 435 10.59 -32.90 -19.88
C TYR A 435 10.88 -34.28 -19.28
N THR A 436 10.21 -34.64 -18.18
CA THR A 436 10.36 -35.97 -17.55
C THR A 436 9.77 -37.08 -18.42
N GLY A 437 8.66 -36.82 -19.13
CA GLY A 437 8.09 -37.74 -20.11
C GLY A 437 9.04 -38.00 -21.30
N TYR A 438 9.64 -36.93 -21.84
CA TYR A 438 10.60 -37.03 -22.94
C TYR A 438 11.90 -37.74 -22.54
N THR A 439 12.52 -37.33 -21.41
CA THR A 439 13.81 -37.87 -20.97
C THR A 439 13.71 -39.19 -20.21
N LYS A 440 12.50 -39.64 -19.87
CA LYS A 440 12.18 -40.82 -19.03
C LYS A 440 12.94 -40.87 -17.69
N SER A 441 13.47 -39.74 -17.21
CA SER A 441 14.36 -39.67 -16.04
C SER A 441 14.11 -38.44 -15.19
N ALA A 442 13.53 -38.65 -14.00
CA ALA A 442 13.36 -37.60 -13.00
C ALA A 442 14.70 -37.02 -12.49
N PHE A 443 15.78 -37.81 -12.55
CA PHE A 443 17.12 -37.32 -12.20
C PHE A 443 17.64 -36.31 -13.23
N LYS A 444 17.50 -36.58 -14.53
CA LYS A 444 17.85 -35.60 -15.58
C LYS A 444 17.03 -34.32 -15.43
N ALA A 445 15.73 -34.43 -15.14
CA ALA A 445 14.87 -33.27 -14.87
C ALA A 445 15.43 -32.40 -13.72
N SER A 446 15.78 -33.02 -12.58
CA SER A 446 16.30 -32.35 -11.37
C SER A 446 17.63 -31.61 -11.57
N GLN A 447 18.44 -32.01 -12.55
CA GLN A 447 19.71 -31.37 -12.88
C GLN A 447 19.55 -30.17 -13.84
N THR A 448 18.39 -30.03 -14.50
CA THR A 448 18.22 -28.99 -15.52
C THR A 448 18.03 -27.60 -14.92
N LYS A 449 18.75 -26.63 -15.48
CA LYS A 449 18.55 -25.20 -15.15
C LYS A 449 17.39 -24.56 -15.92
N ILE A 450 16.72 -25.30 -16.81
CA ILE A 450 15.66 -24.79 -17.72
C ILE A 450 14.48 -24.24 -16.92
N PHE A 451 13.89 -25.05 -16.02
CA PHE A 451 12.73 -24.62 -15.23
C PHE A 451 13.05 -23.44 -14.31
N ALA A 452 14.28 -23.40 -13.78
CA ALA A 452 14.76 -22.27 -12.98
C ALA A 452 14.89 -21.00 -13.82
N ARG A 453 15.57 -21.06 -14.97
CA ARG A 453 15.73 -19.95 -15.92
C ARG A 453 14.39 -19.41 -16.41
N PHE A 454 13.44 -20.28 -16.77
CA PHE A 454 12.08 -19.88 -17.16
C PHE A 454 11.39 -19.05 -16.07
N THR A 455 11.32 -19.57 -14.83
CA THR A 455 10.67 -18.84 -13.73
C THR A 455 11.43 -17.58 -13.32
N MET A 456 12.77 -17.57 -13.44
CA MET A 456 13.56 -16.36 -13.20
C MET A 456 13.30 -15.31 -14.27
N ALA A 457 13.26 -15.66 -15.56
CA ALA A 457 13.07 -14.72 -16.67
C ALA A 457 11.74 -13.95 -16.56
N ILE A 458 10.64 -14.65 -16.24
CA ILE A 458 9.32 -14.04 -16.01
C ILE A 458 9.38 -13.07 -14.82
N LEU A 459 9.96 -13.48 -13.70
CA LEU A 459 10.07 -12.63 -12.50
C LEU A 459 10.98 -11.42 -12.73
N THR A 460 12.12 -11.58 -13.41
CA THR A 460 13.01 -10.46 -13.73
C THR A 460 12.35 -9.48 -14.69
N LEU A 461 11.60 -9.95 -15.68
CA LEU A 461 10.88 -9.06 -16.60
C LEU A 461 9.76 -8.30 -15.87
N ALA A 462 9.02 -8.97 -14.98
CA ALA A 462 8.01 -8.32 -14.14
C ALA A 462 8.64 -7.26 -13.21
N THR A 463 9.77 -7.57 -12.56
CA THR A 463 10.52 -6.62 -11.72
C THR A 463 11.04 -5.42 -12.53
N LEU A 464 11.58 -5.64 -13.74
CA LEU A 464 12.09 -4.54 -14.58
C LEU A 464 10.98 -3.62 -15.07
N LEU A 465 9.83 -4.17 -15.48
CA LEU A 465 8.66 -3.38 -15.89
C LEU A 465 8.08 -2.59 -14.71
N SER A 466 7.98 -3.19 -13.53
CA SER A 466 7.54 -2.48 -12.32
C SER A 466 8.50 -1.38 -11.89
N ALA A 467 9.82 -1.63 -11.92
CA ALA A 467 10.83 -0.62 -11.59
C ALA A 467 10.78 0.55 -12.59
N SER A 468 10.61 0.25 -13.88
CA SER A 468 10.38 1.25 -14.93
C SER A 468 9.09 2.07 -14.70
N ARG A 469 8.01 1.44 -14.20
CA ARG A 469 6.77 2.15 -13.81
C ARG A 469 6.96 3.03 -12.57
N ILE A 470 7.64 2.56 -11.54
CA ILE A 470 7.94 3.34 -10.32
C ILE A 470 8.76 4.58 -10.68
N LEU A 471 9.81 4.40 -11.49
CA LEU A 471 10.63 5.52 -11.99
C LEU A 471 9.84 6.48 -12.88
N ALA A 472 8.87 6.01 -13.67
CA ALA A 472 7.96 6.88 -14.42
C ALA A 472 7.14 7.76 -13.48
N VAL A 473 6.47 7.16 -12.49
CA VAL A 473 5.66 7.91 -11.52
C VAL A 473 6.52 8.95 -10.80
N GLN A 474 7.68 8.55 -10.28
CA GLN A 474 8.59 9.44 -9.55
C GLN A 474 9.20 10.53 -10.44
N ARG A 475 9.48 10.29 -11.72
CA ARG A 475 10.10 11.30 -12.60
C ARG A 475 9.11 12.25 -13.27
N TYR A 476 7.85 11.87 -13.38
CA TYR A 476 6.85 12.60 -14.15
C TYR A 476 5.84 13.40 -13.29
N TYR A 477 5.73 13.09 -11.99
CA TYR A 477 4.68 13.63 -11.11
C TYR A 477 5.18 14.10 -9.73
N HIS A 478 6.49 14.19 -9.50
CA HIS A 478 7.06 14.56 -8.19
C HIS A 478 7.17 16.07 -7.94
N ALA A 479 7.03 16.90 -8.99
CA ALA A 479 7.14 18.36 -8.92
C ALA A 479 6.35 19.06 -7.79
N PRO A 480 5.14 18.64 -7.37
CA PRO A 480 4.46 19.23 -6.21
C PRO A 480 5.25 19.13 -4.91
N MET A 481 5.92 17.99 -4.67
CA MET A 481 6.78 17.78 -3.50
C MET A 481 8.07 18.59 -3.60
N ASP A 482 8.65 18.72 -4.79
CA ASP A 482 9.86 19.53 -5.03
C ASP A 482 9.58 21.04 -4.83
N VAL A 483 8.44 21.54 -5.30
CA VAL A 483 7.97 22.91 -5.03
C VAL A 483 7.75 23.14 -3.53
N ALA A 484 7.03 22.25 -2.83
CA ALA A 484 6.81 22.39 -1.39
C ALA A 484 8.12 22.31 -0.59
N PHE A 485 9.06 21.46 -1.02
CA PHE A 485 10.39 21.41 -0.44
C PHE A 485 11.16 22.73 -0.65
N HIS A 486 11.29 23.21 -1.89
CA HIS A 486 11.98 24.46 -2.21
C HIS A 486 11.37 25.67 -1.50
N PHE A 487 10.04 25.72 -1.41
CA PHE A 487 9.33 26.77 -0.68
C PHE A 487 9.72 26.80 0.81
N SER A 488 9.74 25.63 1.46
CA SER A 488 10.08 25.51 2.89
C SER A 488 11.57 25.69 3.20
N THR A 489 12.49 25.31 2.30
CA THR A 489 13.95 25.30 2.59
C THR A 489 14.76 26.42 1.99
N ILE A 490 14.30 27.03 0.90
CA ILE A 490 15.08 28.02 0.15
C ILE A 490 14.33 29.35 0.11
N GLU A 491 13.09 29.37 -0.37
CA GLU A 491 12.37 30.63 -0.62
C GLU A 491 12.00 31.35 0.69
N LEU A 492 11.36 30.68 1.65
CA LEU A 492 10.97 31.32 2.92
C LEU A 492 12.20 31.75 3.77
N PRO A 493 13.25 30.93 3.95
CA PRO A 493 14.50 31.40 4.56
C PRO A 493 15.15 32.57 3.79
N THR A 494 15.17 32.55 2.45
CA THR A 494 15.70 33.67 1.65
C THR A 494 14.90 34.95 1.88
N LEU A 495 13.57 34.86 1.98
CA LEU A 495 12.71 36.00 2.31
C LEU A 495 13.00 36.53 3.72
N ALA A 496 13.17 35.65 4.71
CA ALA A 496 13.53 36.03 6.08
C ALA A 496 14.88 36.77 6.14
N LEU A 497 15.90 36.24 5.45
CA LEU A 497 17.23 36.86 5.34
C LEU A 497 17.18 38.23 4.64
N LYS A 498 16.33 38.40 3.61
CA LYS A 498 16.17 39.67 2.89
C LYS A 498 15.41 40.72 3.70
N ARG A 499 14.36 40.33 4.44
CA ARG A 499 13.48 41.27 5.16
C ARG A 499 13.96 41.59 6.57
N PHE A 500 14.66 40.65 7.22
CA PHE A 500 15.18 40.78 8.58
C PHE A 500 16.68 40.44 8.67
N PRO A 501 17.56 41.08 7.88
CA PRO A 501 18.98 40.71 7.81
C PRO A 501 19.71 40.85 9.16
N GLU A 502 19.23 41.73 10.04
CA GLU A 502 19.77 41.96 11.38
C GLU A 502 19.63 40.74 12.32
N LEU A 503 18.69 39.83 12.05
CA LEU A 503 18.44 38.64 12.87
C LEU A 503 19.35 37.45 12.52
N TYR A 504 20.05 37.50 11.38
CA TYR A 504 20.87 36.37 10.88
C TYR A 504 22.29 36.78 10.42
N PRO A 505 23.04 37.60 11.19
CA PRO A 505 24.38 38.06 10.80
C PRO A 505 25.37 36.90 10.58
N GLN A 506 25.17 35.76 11.24
CA GLN A 506 26.00 34.56 11.09
C GLN A 506 25.83 33.89 9.71
N VAL A 507 24.60 33.86 9.17
CA VAL A 507 24.30 33.30 7.84
C VAL A 507 24.77 34.25 6.73
N LEU A 508 24.65 35.56 6.96
CA LEU A 508 25.04 36.62 6.02
C LEU A 508 26.51 37.07 6.13
N SER A 509 27.32 36.31 6.90
CA SER A 509 28.73 36.60 7.16
C SER A 509 29.60 36.57 5.89
N ASP A 510 29.32 35.62 4.99
CA ASP A 510 29.98 35.50 3.69
C ASP A 510 29.09 36.06 2.56
N ARG A 511 29.27 37.35 2.27
CA ARG A 511 28.56 38.07 1.20
C ARG A 511 28.94 37.64 -0.23
N SER A 512 29.88 36.71 -0.40
CA SER A 512 30.24 36.18 -1.73
C SER A 512 29.33 35.04 -2.19
N LYS A 513 28.61 34.40 -1.26
CA LYS A 513 27.63 33.35 -1.54
C LYS A 513 26.29 33.94 -1.94
N ASP A 514 25.56 33.22 -2.79
CA ASP A 514 24.13 33.46 -2.94
C ASP A 514 23.36 32.97 -1.70
N TYR A 515 22.12 33.46 -1.51
CA TYR A 515 21.31 33.09 -0.35
C TYR A 515 21.11 31.57 -0.23
N ALA A 516 20.92 30.87 -1.35
CA ALA A 516 20.72 29.43 -1.36
C ALA A 516 21.95 28.66 -0.84
N THR A 517 23.16 29.00 -1.29
CA THR A 517 24.40 28.37 -0.80
C THR A 517 24.72 28.82 0.62
N ALA A 518 24.42 30.07 1.00
CA ALA A 518 24.55 30.55 2.38
C ALA A 518 23.70 29.70 3.33
N ILE A 519 22.38 29.56 3.05
CA ILE A 519 21.44 28.71 3.80
C ILE A 519 21.91 27.26 3.83
N ALA A 520 22.30 26.68 2.70
CA ALA A 520 22.74 25.28 2.63
C ALA A 520 24.07 25.02 3.35
N SER A 521 24.88 26.06 3.59
CA SER A 521 26.13 25.99 4.36
C SER A 521 26.02 26.44 5.81
N ALA A 522 24.83 26.86 6.26
CA ALA A 522 24.60 27.28 7.64
C ALA A 522 24.51 26.07 8.58
N GLU A 523 25.21 26.14 9.71
CA GLU A 523 25.10 25.13 10.78
C GLU A 523 23.81 25.31 11.61
N GLU A 524 23.23 26.51 11.61
CA GLU A 524 22.00 26.86 12.29
C GLU A 524 20.80 26.97 11.33
N PHE A 525 19.61 26.59 11.80
CA PHE A 525 18.37 26.74 11.06
C PHE A 525 17.88 28.21 11.09
N VAL A 526 17.44 28.72 9.93
CA VAL A 526 16.83 30.05 9.82
C VAL A 526 15.43 30.03 10.45
N ASP A 527 15.28 30.57 11.66
CA ASP A 527 13.97 30.71 12.29
C ASP A 527 13.02 31.53 11.41
N LEU A 528 11.86 30.99 11.09
CA LEU A 528 10.87 31.62 10.23
C LEU A 528 9.86 32.48 11.01
N ALA A 529 9.85 32.45 12.35
CA ALA A 529 8.87 33.16 13.18
C ALA A 529 8.69 34.66 12.85
N PRO A 530 9.72 35.45 12.46
CA PRO A 530 9.55 36.84 12.03
C PRO A 530 8.59 37.02 10.84
N LEU A 531 8.51 36.03 9.94
CA LEU A 531 7.65 36.08 8.74
C LEU A 531 6.15 36.12 9.07
N ARG A 532 5.73 35.77 10.29
CA ARG A 532 4.32 35.90 10.72
C ARG A 532 3.80 37.33 10.60
N SER A 533 4.68 38.32 10.77
CA SER A 533 4.35 39.74 10.61
C SER A 533 3.93 40.12 9.17
N LEU A 534 4.32 39.32 8.17
CA LEU A 534 4.03 39.56 6.76
C LEU A 534 2.72 38.90 6.27
N ASN A 535 2.03 38.13 7.14
CA ASN A 535 0.77 37.43 6.82
C ASN A 535 0.82 36.62 5.50
N ILE A 536 1.94 35.92 5.26
CA ILE A 536 2.20 35.24 4.00
C ILE A 536 1.12 34.19 3.71
N SER A 537 0.61 34.21 2.48
CA SER A 537 -0.36 33.26 1.97
C SER A 537 0.18 32.50 0.76
N ILE A 538 -0.06 31.19 0.72
CA ILE A 538 0.18 30.34 -0.46
C ILE A 538 -1.18 29.85 -0.97
N CYS A 539 -1.44 30.11 -2.25
CA CYS A 539 -2.72 29.84 -2.87
C CYS A 539 -2.65 28.67 -3.86
N TYR A 540 -3.74 27.92 -3.93
CA TYR A 540 -3.96 26.85 -4.91
C TYR A 540 -5.28 27.10 -5.65
N GLY A 541 -5.21 27.15 -6.97
CA GLY A 541 -6.37 27.20 -7.86
C GLY A 541 -6.60 25.82 -8.47
N LYS A 542 -6.46 25.72 -9.79
CA LYS A 542 -6.64 24.49 -10.56
C LYS A 542 -5.88 23.26 -10.03
N GLU A 543 -4.70 23.45 -9.42
CA GLU A 543 -3.89 22.38 -8.85
C GLU A 543 -4.20 22.04 -7.37
N TRP A 544 -5.37 22.44 -6.84
CA TRP A 544 -5.80 22.15 -5.46
C TRP A 544 -5.72 20.66 -5.08
N TYR A 545 -5.98 19.75 -6.04
CA TYR A 545 -5.95 18.31 -5.85
C TYR A 545 -4.53 17.74 -5.71
N ARG A 546 -3.48 18.55 -5.96
CA ARG A 546 -2.06 18.22 -5.69
C ARG A 546 -1.48 18.95 -4.48
N PHE A 547 -2.33 19.52 -3.63
CA PHE A 547 -1.89 20.07 -2.35
C PHE A 547 -1.10 19.02 -1.55
N THR A 548 0.07 19.38 -1.04
CA THR A 548 0.99 18.45 -0.34
C THR A 548 0.72 18.30 1.16
N GLY A 549 -0.28 19.02 1.69
CA GLY A 549 -0.65 19.01 3.10
C GLY A 549 0.17 19.97 3.98
N HIS A 550 -0.44 20.49 5.04
CA HIS A 550 0.19 21.41 6.00
C HIS A 550 1.40 20.82 6.74
N HIS A 551 1.66 19.51 6.68
CA HIS A 551 2.93 18.95 7.15
C HIS A 551 4.15 19.39 6.33
N THR A 552 3.95 19.86 5.10
CA THR A 552 5.02 20.34 4.20
C THR A 552 5.19 21.86 4.20
N ILE A 553 4.25 22.60 4.78
CA ILE A 553 4.21 24.07 4.80
C ILE A 553 4.49 24.57 6.24
N PRO A 554 5.39 25.54 6.47
CA PRO A 554 5.64 26.12 7.79
C PRO A 554 4.39 26.70 8.45
N ASN A 555 4.42 26.92 9.78
CA ASN A 555 3.26 27.44 10.53
C ASN A 555 3.00 28.93 10.24
N GLU A 556 3.99 29.60 9.68
CA GLU A 556 4.07 31.03 9.40
C GLU A 556 3.32 31.42 8.12
N VAL A 557 2.92 30.43 7.31
CA VAL A 557 2.27 30.62 6.00
C VAL A 557 0.87 30.02 6.03
N SER A 558 -0.11 30.78 5.55
CA SER A 558 -1.49 30.32 5.40
C SER A 558 -1.72 29.70 4.01
N ALA A 559 -2.13 28.42 3.96
CA ALA A 559 -2.61 27.82 2.70
C ALA A 559 -4.07 28.25 2.43
N ASN A 560 -4.41 28.66 1.21
CA ASN A 560 -5.76 29.06 0.81
C ASN A 560 -6.12 28.53 -0.59
N PHE A 561 -7.41 28.50 -0.91
CA PHE A 561 -7.89 28.22 -2.27
C PHE A 561 -8.34 29.50 -2.97
N ILE A 562 -8.10 29.60 -4.27
CA ILE A 562 -8.71 30.60 -5.15
C ILE A 562 -9.80 29.93 -6.00
N ALA A 563 -10.76 30.71 -6.48
CA ALA A 563 -11.77 30.19 -7.41
C ALA A 563 -11.09 29.68 -8.70
N SER A 564 -11.58 28.55 -9.22
CA SER A 564 -11.12 27.89 -10.45
C SER A 564 -12.35 27.31 -11.18
N ASP A 565 -12.17 26.68 -12.34
CA ASP A 565 -13.30 26.13 -13.12
C ASP A 565 -13.87 24.83 -12.50
N PHE A 566 -13.48 24.50 -11.26
CA PHE A 566 -13.98 23.37 -10.48
C PHE A 566 -15.18 23.74 -9.60
N HIS A 567 -16.38 23.34 -10.06
CA HIS A 567 -17.66 23.56 -9.37
C HIS A 567 -18.06 22.44 -8.38
N GLY A 568 -17.08 21.73 -7.82
CA GLY A 568 -17.29 20.74 -6.77
C GLY A 568 -17.07 21.32 -5.37
N GLN A 569 -17.34 20.51 -4.33
CA GLN A 569 -17.10 20.95 -2.96
C GLN A 569 -15.62 20.79 -2.57
N LEU A 570 -14.97 21.90 -2.21
CA LEU A 570 -13.62 21.89 -1.65
C LEU A 570 -13.61 21.75 -0.11
N PRO A 571 -12.49 21.33 0.52
CA PRO A 571 -12.32 21.32 1.97
C PRO A 571 -12.47 22.71 2.63
N LYS A 572 -12.86 22.77 3.92
CA LYS A 572 -12.96 24.01 4.72
C LYS A 572 -11.78 24.08 5.68
N LYS A 573 -11.36 25.26 6.12
CA LYS A 573 -10.49 25.32 7.31
C LYS A 573 -11.29 24.91 8.55
N PHE A 574 -10.67 24.14 9.44
CA PHE A 574 -11.20 23.96 10.79
C PHE A 574 -11.32 25.33 11.49
N GLU A 575 -12.35 25.50 12.33
CA GLU A 575 -12.47 26.69 13.16
C GLU A 575 -11.36 26.77 14.21
N SER A 576 -10.93 27.98 14.57
CA SER A 576 -9.94 28.18 15.62
C SER A 576 -10.50 27.78 16.99
N ALA A 577 -9.86 26.83 17.65
CA ALA A 577 -10.27 26.38 18.98
C ALA A 577 -10.12 27.49 20.04
N ILE A 578 -11.19 27.74 20.80
CA ILE A 578 -11.20 28.73 21.90
C ILE A 578 -10.35 28.23 23.10
N GLN A 579 -10.26 26.92 23.28
CA GLN A 579 -9.46 26.26 24.32
C GLN A 579 -8.25 25.58 23.70
N THR A 580 -7.12 25.56 24.43
CA THR A 580 -5.92 24.84 24.01
C THR A 580 -5.96 23.36 24.42
N GLY A 581 -5.17 22.53 23.74
CA GLY A 581 -5.11 21.08 24.03
C GLY A 581 -6.23 20.26 23.37
N TRP A 582 -6.40 19.02 23.82
CA TRP A 582 -7.28 18.04 23.16
C TRP A 582 -8.77 18.37 23.30
N GLN A 583 -9.19 18.97 24.41
CA GLN A 583 -10.59 19.35 24.67
C GLN A 583 -11.09 20.41 23.67
N GLY A 584 -10.27 21.43 23.41
CA GLY A 584 -10.59 22.45 22.40
C GLY A 584 -10.59 21.93 20.96
N ARG A 585 -9.77 20.93 20.66
CA ARG A 585 -9.78 20.26 19.34
C ARG A 585 -11.02 19.38 19.16
N GLN A 586 -11.44 18.69 20.21
CA GLN A 586 -12.67 17.90 20.24
C GLN A 586 -13.92 18.79 20.05
N SER A 587 -14.02 19.91 20.78
CA SER A 587 -15.19 20.80 20.67
C SER A 587 -15.31 21.53 19.32
N VAL A 588 -14.19 21.73 18.61
CA VAL A 588 -14.21 22.14 17.20
C VAL A 588 -14.64 20.99 16.29
N ALA A 589 -14.16 19.76 16.53
CA ALA A 589 -14.51 18.58 15.73
C ALA A 589 -15.97 18.12 15.90
N SER A 590 -16.59 18.37 17.06
CA SER A 590 -18.00 18.06 17.35
C SER A 590 -18.99 19.13 16.89
N LYS A 591 -18.51 20.31 16.47
CA LYS A 591 -19.36 21.37 15.91
C LYS A 591 -19.73 21.07 14.45
N ILE A 592 -21.01 21.21 14.11
CA ILE A 592 -21.49 21.09 12.72
C ILE A 592 -21.04 22.34 11.94
N PRO A 593 -20.17 22.23 10.92
CA PRO A 593 -19.70 23.39 10.16
C PRO A 593 -20.74 23.82 9.12
N THR A 594 -20.89 25.13 8.91
CA THR A 594 -21.78 25.68 7.88
C THR A 594 -21.25 25.41 6.46
N GLY A 595 -22.17 25.31 5.50
CA GLY A 595 -21.91 25.06 4.08
C GLY A 595 -22.13 23.60 3.67
N PHE A 596 -21.46 22.66 4.35
CA PHE A 596 -21.25 21.29 3.85
C PHE A 596 -22.52 20.56 3.40
N ASN A 597 -22.51 20.14 2.13
CA ASN A 597 -23.49 19.26 1.50
C ASN A 597 -22.92 17.85 1.19
N ALA A 598 -23.79 16.84 1.07
CA ALA A 598 -23.42 15.45 0.72
C ALA A 598 -23.60 15.09 -0.77
N VAL A 599 -23.68 16.10 -1.64
CA VAL A 599 -23.99 15.96 -3.08
C VAL A 599 -22.93 16.62 -3.97
N ASN A 600 -21.76 16.92 -3.40
CA ASN A 600 -20.59 17.52 -4.06
C ASN A 600 -20.88 18.82 -4.86
N ARG A 601 -21.86 19.63 -4.40
CA ARG A 601 -22.12 20.95 -5.01
C ARG A 601 -21.11 21.98 -4.49
N GLU A 602 -20.71 22.92 -5.36
CA GLU A 602 -19.87 24.06 -5.00
C GLU A 602 -20.44 24.85 -3.81
N GLU A 603 -19.54 25.31 -2.94
CA GLU A 603 -19.82 26.22 -1.85
C GLU A 603 -18.82 27.37 -1.92
N THR A 604 -19.27 28.61 -1.99
CA THR A 604 -18.37 29.77 -2.12
C THR A 604 -18.03 30.39 -0.76
N GLU A 605 -18.95 30.34 0.20
CA GLU A 605 -18.81 30.99 1.51
C GLU A 605 -17.66 30.40 2.35
N GLY A 606 -16.60 31.19 2.54
CA GLY A 606 -15.45 30.81 3.36
C GLY A 606 -14.57 29.69 2.78
N ARG A 607 -14.69 29.38 1.48
CA ARG A 607 -13.79 28.45 0.77
C ARG A 607 -12.66 29.16 0.03
N PHE A 608 -12.99 30.26 -0.64
CA PHE A 608 -12.10 30.96 -1.57
C PHE A 608 -11.63 32.31 -1.03
N VAL A 609 -10.41 32.71 -1.42
CA VAL A 609 -9.86 34.06 -1.20
C VAL A 609 -9.65 34.78 -2.54
N SER A 610 -9.56 36.12 -2.52
CA SER A 610 -9.18 36.89 -3.72
C SER A 610 -7.72 36.61 -4.08
N ILE A 611 -7.44 36.49 -5.37
CA ILE A 611 -6.09 36.32 -5.92
C ILE A 611 -5.12 37.43 -5.47
N GLU A 612 -5.63 38.63 -5.24
CA GLU A 612 -4.88 39.80 -4.77
C GLU A 612 -4.35 39.63 -3.33
N THR A 613 -4.91 38.69 -2.56
CA THR A 613 -4.46 38.37 -1.19
C THR A 613 -3.39 37.28 -1.15
N CYS A 614 -3.03 36.70 -2.30
CA CYS A 614 -2.07 35.61 -2.43
C CYS A 614 -0.64 36.13 -2.59
N SER A 615 0.22 35.90 -1.58
CA SER A 615 1.66 36.24 -1.67
C SER A 615 2.40 35.27 -2.60
N TYR A 616 2.01 34.00 -2.58
CA TYR A 616 2.50 32.94 -3.45
C TYR A 616 1.33 32.19 -4.09
N LEU A 617 1.55 31.67 -5.30
CA LEU A 617 0.61 30.85 -6.05
C LEU A 617 1.33 29.63 -6.61
N VAL A 618 0.69 28.46 -6.52
CA VAL A 618 1.16 27.25 -7.19
C VAL A 618 0.35 27.06 -8.46
N ASP A 619 1.04 27.05 -9.61
CA ASP A 619 0.41 26.97 -10.94
C ASP A 619 1.12 25.94 -11.83
N LEU A 620 0.36 25.33 -12.74
CA LEU A 620 0.86 24.40 -13.75
C LEU A 620 0.54 24.96 -15.14
N ASP A 621 1.56 25.39 -15.88
CA ASP A 621 1.37 25.88 -17.25
C ASP A 621 1.92 24.92 -18.30
N TYR A 622 1.14 24.73 -19.36
CA TYR A 622 1.54 23.95 -20.52
C TYR A 622 1.76 24.91 -21.68
N LEU A 623 2.96 25.50 -21.74
CA LEU A 623 3.33 26.57 -22.69
C LEU A 623 2.93 26.26 -24.14
N HIS A 624 3.05 25.00 -24.57
CA HIS A 624 2.73 24.50 -25.91
C HIS A 624 1.24 24.28 -26.21
N ARG A 625 0.35 24.30 -25.19
CA ARG A 625 -1.11 24.28 -25.41
C ARG A 625 -1.60 25.68 -25.80
N PRO A 626 -2.80 25.84 -26.39
CA PRO A 626 -3.43 27.16 -26.49
C PRO A 626 -3.72 27.75 -25.10
N ALA A 627 -3.80 29.08 -25.00
CA ALA A 627 -4.26 29.74 -23.78
C ALA A 627 -5.73 29.37 -23.51
N PRO A 628 -6.14 29.23 -22.23
CA PRO A 628 -7.55 29.02 -21.87
C PRO A 628 -8.40 30.24 -22.26
N ASP A 629 -9.70 30.01 -22.46
CA ASP A 629 -10.64 31.04 -22.88
C ASP A 629 -10.70 32.21 -21.90
N ALA A 630 -10.98 33.42 -22.40
CA ALA A 630 -10.97 34.64 -21.59
C ALA A 630 -12.00 34.66 -20.44
N SER A 631 -12.98 33.76 -20.47
CA SER A 631 -13.99 33.53 -19.42
C SER A 631 -13.56 32.52 -18.34
N SER A 632 -12.46 31.78 -18.54
CA SER A 632 -11.95 30.82 -17.57
C SER A 632 -11.35 31.53 -16.35
N LEU A 633 -11.57 30.96 -15.17
CA LEU A 633 -10.90 31.37 -13.94
C LEU A 633 -9.46 30.87 -13.89
N GLU A 634 -9.10 29.86 -14.71
CA GLU A 634 -7.79 29.20 -14.74
C GLU A 634 -6.79 29.88 -15.69
N LYS A 635 -6.60 31.19 -15.50
CA LYS A 635 -5.64 32.00 -16.29
C LYS A 635 -4.20 31.46 -16.18
N ARG A 636 -3.36 31.83 -17.15
CA ARG A 636 -1.91 31.52 -17.13
C ARG A 636 -1.14 32.50 -16.25
N TYR A 637 -1.20 32.29 -14.93
CA TYR A 637 -0.51 33.13 -13.97
C TYR A 637 1.01 33.11 -14.16
N ALA A 638 1.59 32.01 -14.65
CA ALA A 638 3.03 31.91 -14.93
C ALA A 638 3.57 32.85 -16.05
N ILE A 639 2.69 33.51 -16.82
CA ILE A 639 3.03 34.48 -17.88
C ILE A 639 2.58 35.91 -17.51
N ASP A 640 1.75 36.06 -16.48
CA ASP A 640 1.21 37.34 -16.04
C ASP A 640 2.31 38.20 -15.38
N PRO A 641 2.53 39.46 -15.80
CA PRO A 641 3.58 40.32 -15.23
C PRO A 641 3.39 40.65 -13.73
N ALA A 642 2.22 40.38 -13.14
CA ALA A 642 2.03 40.48 -11.69
C ALA A 642 2.74 39.37 -10.90
N TRP A 643 3.16 38.28 -11.56
CA TRP A 643 3.70 37.07 -10.94
C TRP A 643 5.13 36.75 -11.40
N GLU A 644 6.05 36.68 -10.44
CA GLU A 644 7.43 36.27 -10.67
C GLU A 644 7.57 34.74 -10.54
N ARG A 645 8.18 34.09 -11.55
CA ARG A 645 8.48 32.65 -11.52
C ARG A 645 9.69 32.39 -10.61
N VAL A 646 9.44 31.97 -9.36
CA VAL A 646 10.50 31.68 -8.37
C VAL A 646 11.27 30.41 -8.73
N ILE A 647 10.54 29.31 -8.95
CA ILE A 647 11.09 28.02 -9.35
C ILE A 647 10.02 27.23 -10.11
N CYS A 648 10.44 26.45 -11.10
CA CYS A 648 9.54 25.56 -11.85
C CYS A 648 10.22 24.20 -12.07
N PHE A 649 9.42 23.14 -12.07
CA PHE A 649 9.88 21.78 -12.31
C PHE A 649 9.06 21.11 -13.43
N ASP A 650 9.71 20.23 -14.18
CA ASP A 650 9.09 19.43 -15.25
C ASP A 650 7.92 18.60 -14.74
N PHE A 651 6.75 18.75 -15.37
CA PHE A 651 5.55 17.96 -15.08
C PHE A 651 4.95 17.39 -16.38
N LEU A 652 4.63 16.09 -16.42
CA LEU A 652 4.31 15.43 -17.69
C LEU A 652 2.95 15.84 -18.27
N ASP A 653 2.95 16.26 -19.54
CA ASP A 653 1.71 16.43 -20.33
C ASP A 653 1.19 15.07 -20.79
N SER A 654 0.09 14.64 -20.19
CA SER A 654 -0.53 13.33 -20.45
C SER A 654 -1.33 13.26 -21.75
N GLN A 655 -1.67 14.40 -22.37
CA GLN A 655 -2.43 14.47 -23.64
C GLN A 655 -1.51 14.32 -24.85
N LEU A 656 -0.35 15.01 -24.84
CA LEU A 656 0.61 14.96 -25.95
C LEU A 656 1.63 13.81 -25.83
N THR A 657 1.94 13.34 -24.62
CA THR A 657 2.89 12.23 -24.45
C THR A 657 2.26 10.88 -24.84
N PRO A 658 2.89 10.08 -25.73
CA PRO A 658 2.38 8.76 -26.12
C PRO A 658 2.14 7.82 -24.94
N GLN A 659 1.10 6.99 -25.04
CA GLN A 659 0.62 6.16 -23.93
C GLN A 659 1.68 5.25 -23.30
N LEU A 660 2.58 4.67 -24.11
CA LEU A 660 3.67 3.83 -23.61
C LEU A 660 4.72 4.65 -22.85
N SER A 661 5.05 5.84 -23.37
CA SER A 661 6.10 6.73 -22.86
C SER A 661 5.71 7.47 -21.58
N ARG A 662 4.41 7.66 -21.32
CA ARG A 662 3.88 8.06 -20.00
C ARG A 662 3.65 6.89 -19.04
N ALA A 663 3.61 5.65 -19.55
CA ALA A 663 3.38 4.45 -18.73
C ALA A 663 4.66 3.93 -18.07
N LEU A 664 5.77 3.89 -18.82
CA LEU A 664 7.05 3.31 -18.42
C LEU A 664 8.17 4.34 -18.61
N TRP A 665 9.19 4.32 -17.74
CA TRP A 665 10.39 5.13 -17.90
C TRP A 665 11.56 4.26 -18.36
N LEU A 666 12.20 4.63 -19.47
CA LEU A 666 13.37 3.94 -20.00
C LEU A 666 14.53 4.91 -20.14
N PRO A 667 15.78 4.52 -19.80
CA PRO A 667 16.97 5.37 -19.91
C PRO A 667 17.46 5.56 -21.36
N ILE A 668 16.56 5.46 -22.35
CA ILE A 668 16.87 5.52 -23.79
C ILE A 668 16.63 6.97 -24.28
N PRO A 669 17.63 7.66 -24.86
CA PRO A 669 17.47 9.07 -25.28
C PRO A 669 16.31 9.32 -26.24
N HIS A 670 16.13 8.47 -27.26
CA HIS A 670 15.05 8.59 -28.24
C HIS A 670 13.66 8.42 -27.62
N TYR A 671 13.53 7.58 -26.59
CA TYR A 671 12.28 7.36 -25.86
C TYR A 671 11.93 8.57 -24.98
N ARG A 672 12.94 9.14 -24.28
CA ARG A 672 12.76 10.35 -23.46
C ARG A 672 12.35 11.58 -24.27
N ARG A 673 12.80 11.71 -25.54
CA ARG A 673 12.39 12.79 -26.46
C ARG A 673 10.90 12.75 -26.86
N GLN A 674 10.18 11.66 -26.57
CA GLN A 674 8.73 11.57 -26.83
C GLN A 674 7.88 12.10 -25.68
N VAL A 675 8.49 12.41 -24.53
CA VAL A 675 7.78 12.96 -23.37
C VAL A 675 7.73 14.47 -23.49
N VAL A 676 6.52 15.02 -23.41
CA VAL A 676 6.25 16.45 -23.39
C VAL A 676 5.97 16.86 -21.95
N TYR A 677 6.54 17.98 -21.52
CA TYR A 677 6.41 18.51 -20.17
C TYR A 677 5.74 19.89 -20.20
N GLY A 678 5.01 20.22 -19.15
CA GLY A 678 4.67 21.59 -18.75
C GLY A 678 5.46 21.98 -17.49
N ASP A 679 5.36 23.26 -17.12
CA ASP A 679 6.09 23.86 -16.02
C ASP A 679 5.19 23.92 -14.78
N TYR A 680 5.49 23.12 -13.75
CA TYR A 680 4.85 23.22 -12.44
C TYR A 680 5.63 24.21 -11.58
N CYS A 681 5.08 25.40 -11.37
CA CYS A 681 5.77 26.57 -10.84
C CYS A 681 5.28 26.99 -9.45
N LEU A 682 6.21 27.49 -8.64
CA LEU A 682 5.92 28.43 -7.56
C LEU A 682 6.06 29.86 -8.11
N LEU A 683 4.99 30.63 -7.98
CA LEU A 683 4.92 32.03 -8.37
C LEU A 683 4.89 32.91 -7.12
N ARG A 684 5.60 34.04 -7.15
CA ARG A 684 5.58 35.08 -6.10
C ARG A 684 4.91 36.33 -6.63
N ASN A 685 4.04 36.94 -5.83
CA ASN A 685 3.42 38.21 -6.15
C ASN A 685 4.39 39.35 -5.81
N SER A 686 4.89 40.04 -6.84
CA SER A 686 5.89 41.11 -6.72
C SER A 686 5.39 42.35 -5.97
N ALA A 687 4.07 42.51 -5.80
CA ALA A 687 3.47 43.67 -5.13
C ALA A 687 3.32 43.50 -3.61
N LEU A 688 3.50 42.28 -3.07
CA LEU A 688 3.17 41.95 -1.68
C LEU A 688 4.38 41.67 -0.77
N LEU A 689 5.59 41.47 -1.29
CA LEU A 689 6.76 40.97 -0.54
C LEU A 689 8.05 41.78 -0.74
#